data_AF-A0A484HI85-F1
#
_entry.id   AF-A0A484HI85-F1
#
_cell.length_a   1.000
_cell.length_b   1.000
_cell.length_c   1.000
_cell.angle_alpha   90.00
_cell.angle_beta   90.00
_cell.angle_gamma   90.00
#
_symmetry.space_group_name_H-M   'P 1'
#
loop_
_entity.id
_entity.type
_entity.pdbx_description
1 polymer ?
#
loop_
_entity_poly.entity_id
_entity_poly.type
_entity_poly.pdbx_seq_one_letter_code
_entity_poly.pdbx_strand_id
1 'polypeptide(L)'
;MIHPGALENADFNWTLNVKSVWEPSPHDVPELRREFKKNISRDLDQMAESPSSLSPLGHVLSGPAGSGKTHLLGALRRENEKKIGAFILADMTHAPDFSETILSGYVDSLQRPPGNDPNGAPQFQEWLTHMLFGLKLAKPGQRPAKKLSKSGYKKLIRQKEKITRRLLSLYPAEMRAHKDALTALLLLNSASPGISQVGYQWLRGLEIQKNEKDAFGFARTRENPNRIIASLSRLMSLKGPAILALDQLDSTVIRRHLASGDGSGGRLSDRQGLSMSRLEEIGGGLMALRDMTSRTLIVVSCLETTWQALMEKTVASAAHRFHPPHRLGPVIKSKTAESIAAVRLAPAYKKAKFIPPYPSWPFRPSAFETARELFPREILQRCDRHREMCLKQKKIQELTSFGGPGSDAQPESPPGGTNQSGKRDEWNHTFKNLKKNADISRIFEGEDGETRAAALIQSAFKSFVCENDFPKNAETALETEFRGDGKYPPLHARIQVIFPSSKNSGGKNRERHFCARAIFKTHVIAFQARLKAAMTASGIGPNAPDRRMVIASLGPAAPPGGEKTLAMVDWFKENGGIFARLSDDDLKTMLALQAMENERSPGFLNWLKEQKPATGLEFMESATPFLLEKKPEKPPAPLPDSPAPDSAPQGDFVLGLGADPDPEADPADAEKQKTADVIAVPPGIFAGASMILSGEGSGKNALVLSLVRSAAALNAPTVIFDSGGAFGEISSLGNPESHDFDIDKKSMQTWRKPGVEPGRLFRERESSIQGFAKIHAPVFDASGMIANFKVLDELMVRVCRTLIQWMKNRPDAPGVLNGLLIFDEASRFIPASGKGESPPLIRELIEMARKKGFGLIFATESPGDVSLDLMDRRSCYFLGKASSPAAINIINSRRKPHKRDNGDIPRLPGGKFHFVGPGGMEYVFQVR
;
A
#
# COMPACT_ATOMS: atom_id res chain seq x y z
N MET A 1 14.14 -35.52 -32.93
CA MET A 1 13.69 -35.67 -31.53
C MET A 1 13.24 -34.30 -31.02
N ILE A 2 11.99 -34.19 -30.59
CA ILE A 2 11.41 -32.94 -30.09
C ILE A 2 12.03 -32.67 -28.71
N HIS A 3 12.85 -31.62 -28.57
CA HIS A 3 13.57 -31.32 -27.33
C HIS A 3 12.63 -30.57 -26.37
N PRO A 4 12.07 -31.19 -25.31
CA PRO A 4 11.12 -30.52 -24.41
C PRO A 4 11.77 -29.32 -23.71
N GLY A 5 13.07 -29.43 -23.44
CA GLY A 5 13.87 -28.37 -22.84
C GLY A 5 13.98 -27.08 -23.65
N ALA A 6 13.74 -27.10 -24.98
CA ALA A 6 13.75 -25.88 -25.79
C ALA A 6 12.51 -25.00 -25.53
N LEU A 7 11.36 -25.64 -25.31
CA LEU A 7 10.10 -24.96 -24.99
C LEU A 7 9.99 -24.63 -23.49
N GLU A 8 10.53 -25.49 -22.63
CA GLU A 8 10.55 -25.31 -21.18
C GLU A 8 11.33 -24.06 -20.74
N ASN A 9 12.40 -23.71 -21.48
CA ASN A 9 13.21 -22.53 -21.22
C ASN A 9 12.70 -21.24 -21.92
N ALA A 10 11.59 -21.31 -22.67
CA ALA A 10 11.03 -20.14 -23.36
C ALA A 10 10.38 -19.16 -22.38
N ASP A 11 10.84 -17.92 -22.38
CA ASP A 11 10.34 -16.87 -21.49
C ASP A 11 9.34 -15.95 -22.20
N PHE A 12 8.05 -16.11 -21.88
CA PHE A 12 6.97 -15.23 -22.35
C PHE A 12 6.55 -14.20 -21.30
N ASN A 13 7.39 -13.88 -20.31
CA ASN A 13 7.06 -12.91 -19.27
C ASN A 13 6.48 -11.62 -19.88
N TRP A 14 5.19 -11.42 -19.61
CA TRP A 14 4.35 -10.38 -20.21
C TRP A 14 4.22 -9.16 -19.30
N THR A 15 4.85 -9.22 -18.12
CA THR A 15 4.96 -8.14 -17.14
C THR A 15 6.31 -7.45 -17.34
N LEU A 16 6.28 -6.15 -17.62
CA LEU A 16 7.48 -5.33 -17.75
C LEU A 16 7.43 -4.28 -16.64
N ASN A 17 8.47 -4.24 -15.82
CA ASN A 17 8.63 -3.20 -14.81
C ASN A 17 9.13 -1.90 -15.44
N VAL A 18 8.88 -0.73 -14.85
CA VAL A 18 9.50 0.55 -15.27
C VAL A 18 11.04 0.48 -15.28
N LYS A 19 11.66 -0.41 -14.50
CA LYS A 19 13.10 -0.66 -14.53
C LYS A 19 13.58 -1.47 -15.72
N SER A 20 12.71 -2.28 -16.34
CA SER A 20 13.04 -3.01 -17.58
C SER A 20 13.36 -2.07 -18.75
N VAL A 21 13.00 -0.78 -18.65
CA VAL A 21 13.46 0.27 -19.59
C VAL A 21 14.98 0.29 -19.67
N TRP A 22 15.67 0.09 -18.55
CA TRP A 22 17.13 0.17 -18.44
C TRP A 22 17.83 -1.11 -18.87
N GLU A 23 17.16 -2.26 -18.75
CA GLU A 23 17.71 -3.54 -19.18
C GLU A 23 17.91 -3.59 -20.70
N PRO A 24 18.91 -4.34 -21.18
CA PRO A 24 18.96 -4.71 -22.58
C PRO A 24 17.72 -5.55 -22.87
N SER A 25 16.80 -5.07 -23.70
CA SER A 25 15.71 -5.90 -24.21
C SER A 25 16.23 -6.62 -25.45
N PRO A 26 16.54 -7.93 -25.40
CA PRO A 26 16.79 -8.72 -26.59
C PRO A 26 15.50 -8.93 -27.41
N HIS A 27 14.37 -8.36 -26.96
CA HIS A 27 13.02 -8.63 -27.43
C HIS A 27 12.36 -7.48 -28.20
N ASP A 28 13.13 -6.48 -28.63
CA ASP A 28 12.60 -5.38 -29.43
C ASP A 28 12.27 -5.83 -30.85
N VAL A 29 11.05 -5.54 -31.30
CA VAL A 29 10.59 -5.78 -32.67
C VAL A 29 10.70 -4.45 -33.43
N PRO A 30 11.68 -4.28 -34.35
CA PRO A 30 11.93 -3.00 -35.02
C PRO A 30 10.71 -2.44 -35.77
N GLU A 31 9.87 -3.32 -36.31
CA GLU A 31 8.66 -2.96 -37.06
C GLU A 31 7.55 -2.42 -36.16
N LEU A 32 7.57 -2.76 -34.87
CA LEU A 32 6.55 -2.33 -33.90
C LEU A 32 6.70 -0.83 -33.62
N ARG A 33 5.66 -0.06 -33.96
CA ARG A 33 5.60 1.42 -33.82
C ARG A 33 6.71 2.18 -34.56
N ARG A 34 7.15 1.65 -35.71
CA ARG A 34 8.23 2.21 -36.52
C ARG A 34 8.09 3.70 -36.83
N GLU A 35 6.89 4.17 -37.17
CA GLU A 35 6.65 5.58 -37.50
C GLU A 35 6.88 6.52 -36.31
N PHE A 36 6.40 6.12 -35.12
CA PHE A 36 6.63 6.89 -33.91
C PHE A 36 8.13 6.96 -33.55
N LYS A 37 8.83 5.82 -33.60
CA LYS A 37 10.30 5.79 -33.37
C LYS A 37 11.04 6.71 -34.35
N LYS A 38 10.67 6.68 -35.64
CA LYS A 38 11.24 7.58 -36.67
C LYS A 38 11.01 9.06 -36.38
N ASN A 39 9.80 9.44 -35.94
CA ASN A 39 9.49 10.83 -35.61
C ASN A 39 10.36 11.32 -34.45
N ILE A 40 10.43 10.53 -33.35
CA ILE A 40 11.29 10.85 -32.21
C ILE A 40 12.75 10.97 -32.64
N SER A 41 13.23 10.04 -33.48
CA SER A 41 14.59 10.09 -34.00
C SER A 41 14.87 11.41 -34.72
N ARG A 42 13.96 11.84 -35.59
CA ARG A 42 14.07 13.11 -36.33
C ARG A 42 14.11 14.30 -35.39
N ASP A 43 13.28 14.33 -34.35
CA ASP A 43 13.26 15.43 -33.38
C ASP A 43 14.56 15.47 -32.56
N LEU A 44 15.13 14.31 -32.24
CA LEU A 44 16.46 14.22 -31.62
C LEU A 44 17.57 14.73 -32.55
N ASP A 45 17.51 14.42 -33.85
CA ASP A 45 18.51 14.91 -34.84
C ASP A 45 18.41 16.42 -35.01
N GLN A 46 17.20 16.97 -35.14
CA GLN A 46 16.99 18.41 -35.20
C GLN A 46 17.49 19.12 -33.95
N MET A 47 17.25 18.56 -32.77
CA MET A 47 17.81 19.09 -31.53
C MET A 47 19.33 18.98 -31.47
N ALA A 48 19.95 17.95 -32.07
CA ALA A 48 21.38 17.76 -32.11
C ALA A 48 22.07 18.82 -33.00
N GLU A 49 21.45 19.13 -34.14
CA GLU A 49 21.96 20.06 -35.16
C GLU A 49 21.64 21.54 -34.84
N SER A 50 20.55 21.81 -34.11
CA SER A 50 20.12 23.17 -33.83
C SER A 50 21.05 23.91 -32.85
N PRO A 51 21.38 25.19 -33.11
CA PRO A 51 22.10 26.04 -32.16
C PRO A 51 21.20 26.50 -30.99
N SER A 52 19.88 26.31 -31.10
CA SER A 52 18.93 26.70 -30.07
C SER A 52 19.01 25.78 -28.85
N SER A 53 18.91 26.36 -27.65
CA SER A 53 18.77 25.60 -26.41
C SER A 53 17.32 25.18 -26.13
N LEU A 54 16.36 25.58 -26.97
CA LEU A 54 14.94 25.33 -26.74
C LEU A 54 14.58 23.85 -26.86
N SER A 55 13.61 23.43 -26.05
CA SER A 55 13.05 22.08 -26.09
C SER A 55 11.88 21.99 -27.08
N PRO A 56 11.78 20.91 -27.86
CA PRO A 56 10.71 20.69 -28.84
C PRO A 56 9.36 20.46 -28.13
N LEU A 57 8.31 20.26 -28.92
CA LEU A 57 7.03 19.82 -28.38
C LEU A 57 7.18 18.43 -27.74
N GLY A 58 6.48 18.21 -26.63
CA GLY A 58 6.48 16.91 -25.98
C GLY A 58 5.63 15.88 -26.75
N HIS A 59 5.89 14.60 -26.54
CA HIS A 59 5.09 13.50 -27.08
C HIS A 59 4.32 12.80 -25.97
N VAL A 60 3.08 12.42 -26.28
CA VAL A 60 2.24 11.64 -25.37
C VAL A 60 1.99 10.27 -25.99
N LEU A 61 2.32 9.23 -25.23
CA LEU A 61 2.07 7.82 -25.51
C LEU A 61 0.86 7.39 -24.69
N SER A 62 -0.30 7.31 -25.34
CA SER A 62 -1.54 6.88 -24.70
C SER A 62 -1.91 5.47 -25.12
N GLY A 63 -2.44 4.67 -24.20
CA GLY A 63 -2.97 3.35 -24.54
C GLY A 63 -3.29 2.51 -23.30
N PRO A 64 -4.07 1.43 -23.45
CA PRO A 64 -4.44 0.57 -22.32
C PRO A 64 -3.22 -0.12 -21.69
N ALA A 65 -3.41 -0.75 -20.54
CA ALA A 65 -2.39 -1.64 -19.96
C ALA A 65 -1.98 -2.71 -20.99
N GLY A 66 -0.69 -3.08 -21.02
CA GLY A 66 -0.20 -4.10 -21.97
C GLY A 66 0.00 -3.66 -23.42
N SER A 67 -0.32 -2.41 -23.77
CA SER A 67 -0.08 -1.84 -25.12
C SER A 67 1.39 -1.65 -25.53
N GLY A 68 2.32 -1.82 -24.58
CA GLY A 68 3.77 -1.74 -24.81
C GLY A 68 4.41 -0.38 -24.52
N LYS A 69 3.76 0.51 -23.76
CA LYS A 69 4.29 1.85 -23.40
C LYS A 69 5.71 1.81 -22.81
N THR A 70 5.88 1.08 -21.71
CA THR A 70 7.19 0.94 -21.03
C THR A 70 8.25 0.28 -21.93
N HIS A 71 7.86 -0.68 -22.78
CA HIS A 71 8.76 -1.27 -23.76
C HIS A 71 9.24 -0.25 -24.80
N LEU A 72 8.33 0.61 -25.28
CA LEU A 72 8.65 1.68 -26.22
C LEU A 72 9.61 2.71 -25.61
N LEU A 73 9.43 3.09 -24.34
CA LEU A 73 10.39 3.94 -23.62
C LEU A 73 11.79 3.32 -23.58
N GLY A 74 11.89 2.01 -23.37
CA GLY A 74 13.16 1.26 -23.46
C GLY A 74 13.79 1.30 -24.86
N ALA A 75 12.98 1.26 -25.92
CA ALA A 75 13.48 1.42 -27.29
C ALA A 75 14.00 2.84 -27.55
N LEU A 76 13.28 3.87 -27.08
CA LEU A 76 13.71 5.27 -27.21
C LEU A 76 15.02 5.55 -26.45
N ARG A 77 15.19 4.97 -25.26
CA ARG A 77 16.47 5.04 -24.53
C ARG A 77 17.62 4.56 -25.41
N ARG A 78 17.52 3.35 -25.97
CA ARG A 78 18.57 2.76 -26.82
C ARG A 78 18.85 3.60 -28.05
N GLU A 79 17.83 4.22 -28.62
CA GLU A 79 17.98 5.11 -29.76
C GLU A 79 18.72 6.41 -29.39
N ASN A 80 18.41 6.99 -28.22
CA ASN A 80 19.10 8.18 -27.72
C ASN A 80 20.55 7.90 -27.31
N GLU A 81 20.83 6.71 -26.77
CA GLU A 81 22.19 6.28 -26.42
C GLU A 81 23.12 6.25 -27.63
N LYS A 82 22.62 5.85 -28.81
CA LYS A 82 23.40 5.90 -30.07
C LYS A 82 23.81 7.32 -30.44
N LYS A 83 23.01 8.33 -30.04
CA LYS A 83 23.27 9.76 -30.26
C LYS A 83 24.05 10.39 -29.10
N ILE A 84 24.60 9.58 -28.20
CA ILE A 84 25.36 9.98 -27.01
C ILE A 84 24.54 10.89 -26.06
N GLY A 85 23.21 10.86 -26.16
CA GLY A 85 22.28 11.68 -25.40
C GLY A 85 22.02 11.16 -23.98
N ALA A 86 21.51 12.02 -23.11
CA ALA A 86 21.10 11.62 -21.75
C ALA A 86 19.66 11.09 -21.76
N PHE A 87 19.42 9.94 -21.12
CA PHE A 87 18.08 9.42 -20.91
C PHE A 87 17.71 9.54 -19.44
N ILE A 88 16.57 10.16 -19.17
CA ILE A 88 16.01 10.36 -17.84
C ILE A 88 14.63 9.71 -17.80
N LEU A 89 14.38 8.89 -16.78
CA LEU A 89 13.08 8.27 -16.54
C LEU A 89 12.58 8.64 -15.16
N ALA A 90 11.48 9.37 -15.08
CA ALA A 90 10.76 9.65 -13.84
C ALA A 90 9.56 8.72 -13.71
N ASP A 91 9.51 7.99 -12.60
CA ASP A 91 8.40 7.13 -12.23
C ASP A 91 7.40 7.95 -11.41
N MET A 92 6.21 8.17 -11.97
CA MET A 92 5.19 9.00 -11.36
C MET A 92 4.28 8.21 -10.41
N THR A 93 4.55 6.94 -10.11
CA THR A 93 3.59 6.06 -9.42
C THR A 93 3.11 6.62 -8.08
N HIS A 94 4.02 7.25 -7.33
CA HIS A 94 3.81 7.74 -5.98
C HIS A 94 4.41 9.13 -5.78
N ALA A 95 4.12 10.07 -6.69
CA ALA A 95 4.60 11.44 -6.59
C ALA A 95 3.79 12.25 -5.55
N PRO A 96 4.31 12.53 -4.34
CA PRO A 96 3.66 13.48 -3.43
C PRO A 96 3.79 14.92 -3.93
N ASP A 97 4.91 15.22 -4.62
CA ASP A 97 5.27 16.50 -5.25
C ASP A 97 5.83 16.21 -6.66
N PHE A 98 5.36 16.96 -7.66
CA PHE A 98 5.76 16.75 -9.05
C PHE A 98 7.25 17.01 -9.28
N SER A 99 7.75 18.15 -8.81
CA SER A 99 9.11 18.64 -9.08
C SER A 99 10.14 17.78 -8.38
N GLU A 100 9.90 17.37 -7.13
CA GLU A 100 10.78 16.45 -6.41
C GLU A 100 10.87 15.07 -7.10
N THR A 101 9.77 14.60 -7.67
CA THR A 101 9.73 13.32 -8.41
C THR A 101 10.57 13.38 -9.67
N ILE A 102 10.45 14.46 -10.46
CA ILE A 102 11.30 14.68 -11.64
C ILE A 102 12.77 14.77 -11.23
N LEU A 103 13.08 15.51 -10.17
CA LEU A 103 14.45 15.66 -9.69
C LEU A 103 15.06 14.30 -9.28
N SER A 104 14.31 13.47 -8.54
CA SER A 104 14.75 12.11 -8.22
C SER A 104 14.98 11.30 -9.49
N GLY A 105 14.07 11.41 -10.47
CA GLY A 105 14.21 10.79 -11.79
C GLY A 105 15.53 11.16 -12.48
N TYR A 106 15.91 12.44 -12.47
CA TYR A 106 17.19 12.92 -13.00
C TYR A 106 18.39 12.30 -12.27
N VAL A 107 18.45 12.46 -10.95
CA VAL A 107 19.60 11.99 -10.14
C VAL A 107 19.76 10.47 -10.26
N ASP A 108 18.67 9.72 -10.21
CA ASP A 108 18.70 8.25 -10.28
C ASP A 108 19.07 7.76 -11.69
N SER A 109 18.58 8.43 -12.73
CA SER A 109 18.86 8.04 -14.13
C SER A 109 20.30 8.33 -14.51
N LEU A 110 20.82 9.50 -14.10
CA LEU A 110 22.18 9.92 -14.42
C LEU A 110 23.24 9.00 -13.80
N GLN A 111 22.94 8.41 -12.64
CA GLN A 111 23.81 7.45 -11.96
C GLN A 111 23.79 6.04 -12.57
N ARG A 112 22.88 5.76 -13.51
CA ARG A 112 22.82 4.46 -14.19
C ARG A 112 23.78 4.42 -15.36
N PRO A 113 24.45 3.28 -15.60
CA PRO A 113 25.15 3.06 -16.84
C PRO A 113 24.14 2.82 -18.00
N PRO A 114 24.47 3.26 -19.23
CA PRO A 114 23.70 2.90 -20.42
C PRO A 114 23.50 1.38 -20.51
N GLY A 115 22.28 0.95 -20.82
CA GLY A 115 21.93 -0.48 -20.91
C GLY A 115 22.08 -1.29 -19.62
N ASN A 116 22.26 -0.63 -18.46
CA ASN A 116 22.50 -1.25 -17.17
C ASN A 116 23.73 -2.19 -17.15
N ASP A 117 24.75 -1.91 -17.97
CA ASP A 117 26.01 -2.66 -18.01
C ASP A 117 26.69 -2.62 -16.63
N PRO A 118 26.91 -3.77 -15.95
CA PRO A 118 27.57 -3.82 -14.65
C PRO A 118 28.98 -3.23 -14.65
N ASN A 119 29.65 -3.22 -15.81
CA ASN A 119 30.98 -2.67 -16.00
C ASN A 119 30.96 -1.27 -16.64
N GLY A 120 29.78 -0.79 -16.99
CA GLY A 120 29.54 0.51 -17.62
C GLY A 120 29.78 1.67 -16.67
N ALA A 121 30.14 2.83 -17.22
CA ALA A 121 30.21 4.06 -16.45
C ALA A 121 28.80 4.68 -16.36
N PRO A 122 28.43 5.30 -15.22
CA PRO A 122 27.22 6.10 -15.12
C PRO A 122 27.12 7.16 -16.23
N GLN A 123 25.90 7.45 -16.70
CA GLN A 123 25.65 8.47 -17.73
C GLN A 123 26.31 9.81 -17.41
N PHE A 124 26.30 10.25 -16.14
CA PHE A 124 26.97 11.51 -15.75
C PHE A 124 28.50 11.43 -15.86
N GLN A 125 29.11 10.27 -15.64
CA GLN A 125 30.55 10.07 -15.81
C GLN A 125 30.96 10.06 -17.28
N GLU A 126 30.12 9.49 -18.14
CA GLU A 126 30.30 9.57 -19.58
C GLU A 126 30.19 11.02 -20.06
N TRP A 127 29.17 11.75 -19.59
CA TRP A 127 29.03 13.17 -19.84
C TRP A 127 30.25 13.97 -19.36
N LEU A 128 30.71 13.76 -18.13
CA LEU A 128 31.93 14.38 -17.60
C LEU A 128 33.15 14.06 -18.47
N THR A 129 33.26 12.81 -18.93
CA THR A 129 34.38 12.37 -19.79
C THR A 129 34.37 13.11 -21.13
N HIS A 130 33.22 13.16 -21.80
CA HIS A 130 33.06 13.91 -23.05
C HIS A 130 33.32 15.40 -22.87
N MET A 131 32.79 15.99 -21.80
CA MET A 131 33.00 17.40 -21.47
C MET A 131 34.49 17.69 -21.26
N LEU A 132 35.22 16.87 -20.50
CA LEU A 132 36.66 17.05 -20.27
C LEU A 132 37.49 16.93 -21.57
N PHE A 133 37.07 16.10 -22.53
CA PHE A 133 37.67 16.06 -23.86
C PHE A 133 37.39 17.33 -24.66
N GLY A 134 36.12 17.79 -24.71
CA GLY A 134 35.74 19.02 -25.39
C GLY A 134 36.48 20.26 -24.84
N LEU A 135 36.74 20.27 -23.52
CA LEU A 135 37.54 21.32 -22.88
C LEU A 135 39.06 21.22 -23.12
N LYS A 136 39.52 20.18 -23.83
CA LYS A 136 40.94 19.84 -24.02
C LYS A 136 41.69 19.65 -22.68
N LEU A 137 40.99 19.13 -21.67
CA LEU A 137 41.55 18.82 -20.34
C LEU A 137 41.96 17.35 -20.19
N ALA A 138 41.68 16.52 -21.19
CA ALA A 138 42.05 15.10 -21.26
C ALA A 138 42.46 14.70 -22.69
N LYS A 139 43.24 13.62 -22.83
CA LYS A 139 43.68 13.09 -24.14
C LYS A 139 42.85 11.87 -24.57
N PRO A 140 42.58 11.66 -25.86
CA PRO A 140 41.88 10.47 -26.37
C PRO A 140 42.43 9.16 -25.77
N GLY A 141 41.55 8.21 -25.47
CA GLY A 141 41.91 6.93 -24.82
C GLY A 141 42.05 6.97 -23.29
N GLN A 142 42.03 8.16 -22.67
CA GLN A 142 42.00 8.27 -21.20
C GLN A 142 40.57 8.10 -20.65
N ARG A 143 40.44 7.70 -19.38
CA ARG A 143 39.17 7.75 -18.63
C ARG A 143 39.20 8.89 -17.60
N PRO A 144 39.08 10.16 -18.04
CA PRO A 144 39.34 11.32 -17.19
C PRO A 144 38.37 11.45 -16.02
N ALA A 145 37.08 11.11 -16.18
CA ALA A 145 36.13 11.10 -15.05
C ALA A 145 36.54 10.09 -13.97
N LYS A 146 36.95 8.86 -14.37
CA LYS A 146 37.45 7.82 -13.44
C LYS A 146 38.79 8.17 -12.80
N LYS A 147 39.62 8.97 -13.47
CA LYS A 147 40.86 9.52 -12.88
C LYS A 147 40.54 10.64 -11.89
N LEU A 148 39.56 11.47 -12.21
CA LEU A 148 39.10 12.56 -11.36
C LEU A 148 38.45 12.03 -10.08
N SER A 149 37.68 10.94 -10.16
CA SER A 149 37.02 10.32 -8.98
C SER A 149 38.00 9.91 -7.90
N LYS A 150 39.19 9.42 -8.29
CA LYS A 150 40.26 9.01 -7.37
C LYS A 150 41.08 10.18 -6.80
N SER A 151 40.75 11.42 -7.14
CA SER A 151 41.50 12.59 -6.66
C SER A 151 41.14 12.90 -5.22
N GLY A 152 42.16 13.01 -4.36
CA GLY A 152 41.97 13.54 -3.01
C GLY A 152 41.49 14.99 -3.00
N TYR A 153 40.94 15.44 -1.87
CA TYR A 153 40.28 16.74 -1.69
C TYR A 153 41.00 17.92 -2.37
N LYS A 154 42.26 18.19 -2.00
CA LYS A 154 43.04 19.34 -2.53
C LYS A 154 43.13 19.33 -4.06
N LYS A 155 43.34 18.14 -4.64
CA LYS A 155 43.45 17.97 -6.10
C LYS A 155 42.09 18.12 -6.78
N LEU A 156 41.03 17.59 -6.17
CA LEU A 156 39.66 17.73 -6.68
C LEU A 156 39.24 19.20 -6.75
N ILE A 157 39.48 19.98 -5.70
CA ILE A 157 39.17 21.43 -5.68
C ILE A 157 39.91 22.17 -6.80
N ARG A 158 41.23 21.94 -6.95
CA ARG A 158 42.03 22.55 -8.03
C ARG A 158 41.50 22.18 -9.43
N GLN A 159 41.13 20.91 -9.64
CA GLN A 159 40.56 20.46 -10.91
C GLN A 159 39.18 21.05 -11.15
N LYS A 160 38.32 21.10 -10.13
CA LYS A 160 37.01 21.75 -10.18
C LYS A 160 37.15 23.19 -10.66
N GLU A 161 37.99 24.00 -10.02
CA GLU A 161 38.21 25.39 -10.40
C GLU A 161 38.73 25.55 -11.84
N LYS A 162 39.61 24.65 -12.29
CA LYS A 162 40.09 24.64 -13.67
C LYS A 162 38.95 24.36 -14.66
N ILE A 163 38.13 23.35 -14.38
CA ILE A 163 36.97 22.97 -15.19
C ILE A 163 35.96 24.11 -15.21
N THR A 164 35.58 24.65 -14.06
CA THR A 164 34.62 25.75 -13.93
C THR A 164 35.10 26.99 -14.67
N ARG A 165 36.37 27.41 -14.53
CA ARG A 165 36.90 28.56 -15.28
C ARG A 165 36.87 28.35 -16.78
N ARG A 166 37.22 27.15 -17.25
CA ARG A 166 37.22 26.86 -18.68
C ARG A 166 35.79 26.81 -19.25
N LEU A 167 34.84 26.24 -18.52
CA LEU A 167 33.43 26.26 -18.92
C LEU A 167 32.85 27.67 -18.89
N LEU A 168 33.17 28.47 -17.88
CA LEU A 168 32.71 29.87 -17.79
C LEU A 168 33.25 30.73 -18.94
N SER A 169 34.44 30.41 -19.48
CA SER A 169 35.00 31.08 -20.65
C SER A 169 34.29 30.70 -21.96
N LEU A 170 33.73 29.49 -22.07
CA LEU A 170 33.08 29.00 -23.29
C LEU A 170 31.57 29.25 -23.28
N TYR A 171 30.95 29.19 -22.09
CA TYR A 171 29.51 29.31 -21.87
C TYR A 171 29.23 30.26 -20.67
N PRO A 172 29.51 31.57 -20.82
CA PRO A 172 29.51 32.49 -19.68
C PRO A 172 28.12 32.70 -19.06
N ALA A 173 27.08 32.76 -19.89
CA ALA A 173 25.70 32.95 -19.43
C ALA A 173 25.18 31.72 -18.69
N GLU A 174 25.44 30.54 -19.25
CA GLU A 174 25.02 29.25 -18.72
C GLU A 174 25.71 28.93 -17.39
N MET A 175 27.02 29.12 -17.33
CA MET A 175 27.79 28.69 -16.16
C MET A 175 27.60 29.59 -14.95
N ARG A 176 27.17 30.85 -15.12
CA ARG A 176 26.80 31.71 -13.99
C ARG A 176 25.60 31.16 -13.23
N ALA A 177 24.61 30.61 -13.93
CA ALA A 177 23.39 30.08 -13.32
C ALA A 177 23.54 28.64 -12.79
N HIS A 178 24.46 27.85 -13.35
CA HIS A 178 24.51 26.39 -13.12
C HIS A 178 25.80 25.88 -12.46
N LYS A 179 26.64 26.78 -11.93
CA LYS A 179 27.92 26.43 -11.28
C LYS A 179 27.76 25.44 -10.12
N ASP A 180 26.74 25.60 -9.30
CA ASP A 180 26.53 24.77 -8.11
C ASP A 180 26.14 23.34 -8.50
N ALA A 181 25.30 23.17 -9.53
CA ALA A 181 24.96 21.85 -10.07
C ALA A 181 26.18 21.15 -10.69
N LEU A 182 27.04 21.88 -11.42
CA LEU A 182 28.31 21.34 -11.90
C LEU A 182 29.20 20.91 -10.72
N THR A 183 29.27 21.73 -9.68
CA THR A 183 30.05 21.42 -8.47
C THR A 183 29.54 20.13 -7.85
N ALA A 184 28.23 20.02 -7.64
CA ALA A 184 27.62 18.84 -7.05
C ALA A 184 27.84 17.57 -7.89
N LEU A 185 27.78 17.64 -9.23
CA LEU A 185 28.11 16.52 -10.12
C LEU A 185 29.59 16.10 -10.02
N LEU A 186 30.51 17.06 -9.90
CA LEU A 186 31.93 16.78 -9.71
C LEU A 186 32.20 16.14 -8.33
N LEU A 187 31.47 16.55 -7.29
CA LEU A 187 31.55 15.93 -5.97
C LEU A 187 30.95 14.52 -5.98
N LEU A 188 29.79 14.32 -6.61
CA LEU A 188 29.15 13.01 -6.81
C LEU A 188 30.08 12.01 -7.51
N ASN A 189 30.96 12.49 -8.39
CA ASN A 189 31.95 11.64 -9.04
C ASN A 189 33.06 11.14 -8.09
N SER A 190 33.22 11.70 -6.89
CA SER A 190 34.32 11.38 -5.98
C SER A 190 34.25 9.94 -5.44
N ALA A 191 35.40 9.27 -5.33
CA ALA A 191 35.49 7.96 -4.67
C ALA A 191 35.45 8.06 -3.14
N SER A 192 35.60 9.27 -2.57
CA SER A 192 35.46 9.51 -1.13
C SER A 192 33.98 9.57 -0.76
N PRO A 193 33.48 8.68 0.14
CA PRO A 193 32.06 8.64 0.49
C PRO A 193 31.54 9.97 1.04
N GLY A 194 32.32 10.64 1.90
CA GLY A 194 31.91 11.93 2.47
C GLY A 194 31.75 13.02 1.40
N ILE A 195 32.67 13.11 0.44
CA ILE A 195 32.59 14.10 -0.64
C ILE A 195 31.44 13.78 -1.60
N SER A 196 31.31 12.52 -2.00
CA SER A 196 30.23 12.06 -2.88
C SER A 196 28.86 12.32 -2.27
N GLN A 197 28.74 12.10 -0.96
CA GLN A 197 27.50 12.31 -0.21
C GLN A 197 27.04 13.77 -0.25
N VAL A 198 27.95 14.73 -0.10
CA VAL A 198 27.62 16.17 -0.21
C VAL A 198 27.06 16.50 -1.59
N GLY A 199 27.71 16.01 -2.65
CA GLY A 199 27.21 16.19 -4.02
C GLY A 199 25.82 15.58 -4.23
N TYR A 200 25.62 14.36 -3.74
CA TYR A 200 24.33 13.67 -3.82
C TYR A 200 23.22 14.40 -3.05
N GLN A 201 23.48 14.84 -1.82
CA GLN A 201 22.51 15.57 -1.00
C GLN A 201 22.07 16.87 -1.67
N TRP A 202 23.02 17.67 -2.16
CA TRP A 202 22.71 18.92 -2.84
C TRP A 202 21.88 18.67 -4.12
N LEU A 203 22.26 17.68 -4.93
CA LEU A 203 21.51 17.32 -6.15
C LEU A 203 20.10 16.80 -5.86
N ARG A 204 19.85 16.25 -4.67
CA ARG A 204 18.50 15.83 -4.21
C ARG A 204 17.69 16.99 -3.63
N GLY A 205 18.22 18.22 -3.66
CA GLY A 205 17.58 19.39 -3.05
C GLY A 205 17.55 19.34 -1.52
N LEU A 206 18.41 18.53 -0.90
CA LEU A 206 18.59 18.46 0.56
C LEU A 206 19.57 19.53 1.04
N GLU A 207 19.45 19.90 2.30
CA GLU A 207 20.35 20.87 2.92
C GLU A 207 21.70 20.25 3.28
N ILE A 208 22.79 20.88 2.83
CA ILE A 208 24.17 20.56 3.21
C ILE A 208 24.64 21.45 4.36
N GLN A 209 25.67 21.02 5.09
CA GLN A 209 26.20 21.78 6.22
C GLN A 209 26.91 23.06 5.77
N LYS A 210 26.97 24.07 6.66
CA LYS A 210 27.59 25.38 6.34
C LYS A 210 29.09 25.27 6.06
N ASN A 211 29.81 24.45 6.81
CA ASN A 211 31.21 24.12 6.55
C ASN A 211 31.41 23.44 5.19
N GLU A 212 30.51 22.54 4.77
CA GLU A 212 30.55 21.88 3.46
C GLU A 212 30.29 22.88 2.34
N LYS A 213 29.31 23.77 2.51
CA LYS A 213 29.03 24.88 1.59
C LYS A 213 30.30 25.71 1.36
N ASP A 214 30.93 26.16 2.43
CA ASP A 214 32.12 27.03 2.35
C ASP A 214 33.33 26.27 1.78
N ALA A 215 33.53 25.01 2.19
CA ALA A 215 34.63 24.16 1.71
C ALA A 215 34.55 23.86 0.21
N PHE A 216 33.36 23.59 -0.32
CA PHE A 216 33.17 23.26 -1.72
C PHE A 216 32.73 24.45 -2.58
N GLY A 217 32.46 25.61 -1.98
CA GLY A 217 32.16 26.87 -2.67
C GLY A 217 30.78 26.92 -3.32
N PHE A 218 29.76 26.37 -2.64
CA PHE A 218 28.35 26.48 -3.03
C PHE A 218 27.80 27.87 -2.67
N ALA A 219 26.90 28.43 -3.48
CA ALA A 219 26.27 29.71 -3.16
C ALA A 219 25.26 29.57 -2.00
N ARG A 220 24.58 28.41 -1.91
CA ARG A 220 23.49 28.13 -0.95
C ARG A 220 23.63 26.72 -0.36
N THR A 221 23.15 26.52 0.86
CA THR A 221 23.10 25.19 1.52
C THR A 221 22.02 24.28 0.95
N ARG A 222 21.00 24.86 0.28
CA ARG A 222 19.92 24.15 -0.39
C ARG A 222 19.47 24.94 -1.61
N GLU A 223 18.95 24.26 -2.63
CA GLU A 223 18.38 24.88 -3.82
C GLU A 223 17.01 24.29 -4.17
N ASN A 224 16.17 25.07 -4.86
CA ASN A 224 14.84 24.64 -5.28
C ASN A 224 14.93 23.51 -6.33
N PRO A 225 14.11 22.44 -6.23
CA PRO A 225 14.13 21.32 -7.17
C PRO A 225 14.07 21.72 -8.65
N ASN A 226 13.22 22.70 -9.00
CA ASN A 226 13.08 23.19 -10.36
C ASN A 226 14.38 23.81 -10.88
N ARG A 227 15.08 24.59 -10.05
CA ARG A 227 16.38 25.16 -10.44
C ARG A 227 17.45 24.08 -10.62
N ILE A 228 17.41 23.02 -9.82
CA ILE A 228 18.32 21.88 -9.98
C ILE A 228 18.00 21.13 -11.28
N ILE A 229 16.73 20.86 -11.58
CA ILE A 229 16.29 20.23 -12.85
C ILE A 229 16.75 21.07 -14.05
N ALA A 230 16.49 22.38 -14.03
CA ALA A 230 16.93 23.31 -15.08
C ALA A 230 18.45 23.23 -15.27
N SER A 231 19.21 23.21 -14.16
CA SER A 231 20.67 23.15 -14.20
C SER A 231 21.18 21.82 -14.75
N LEU A 232 20.61 20.69 -14.32
CA LEU A 232 20.98 19.37 -14.82
C LEU A 232 20.64 19.24 -16.30
N SER A 233 19.44 19.63 -16.71
CA SER A 233 19.02 19.64 -18.11
C SER A 233 19.95 20.50 -18.96
N ARG A 234 20.28 21.73 -18.51
CA ARG A 234 21.21 22.61 -19.23
C ARG A 234 22.60 22.01 -19.33
N LEU A 235 23.14 21.44 -18.27
CA LEU A 235 24.46 20.78 -18.30
C LEU A 235 24.47 19.59 -19.26
N MET A 236 23.44 18.73 -19.21
CA MET A 236 23.33 17.58 -20.13
C MET A 236 23.22 18.03 -21.60
N SER A 237 22.53 19.14 -21.86
CA SER A 237 22.37 19.71 -23.21
C SER A 237 23.69 20.10 -23.90
N LEU A 238 24.80 20.23 -23.15
CA LEU A 238 26.13 20.52 -23.70
C LEU A 238 26.73 19.33 -24.47
N LYS A 239 26.26 18.11 -24.20
CA LYS A 239 26.75 16.87 -24.85
C LYS A 239 25.90 16.48 -26.06
N GLY A 240 24.59 16.67 -25.96
CA GLY A 240 23.62 16.24 -26.95
C GLY A 240 22.18 16.35 -26.44
N PRO A 241 21.19 15.93 -27.23
CA PRO A 241 19.79 15.94 -26.82
C PRO A 241 19.56 15.02 -25.62
N ALA A 242 18.57 15.36 -24.80
CA ALA A 242 18.11 14.51 -23.71
C ALA A 242 16.67 14.04 -23.95
N ILE A 243 16.33 12.86 -23.44
CA ILE A 243 14.94 12.41 -23.33
C ILE A 243 14.56 12.39 -21.86
N LEU A 244 13.47 13.09 -21.50
CA LEU A 244 12.81 12.98 -20.21
C LEU A 244 11.52 12.19 -20.39
N ALA A 245 11.55 10.91 -20.02
CA ALA A 245 10.41 10.02 -20.03
C ALA A 245 9.68 10.06 -18.68
N LEU A 246 8.38 10.34 -18.70
CA LEU A 246 7.49 10.28 -17.55
C LEU A 246 6.58 9.06 -17.71
N ASP A 247 6.70 8.07 -16.83
CA ASP A 247 5.88 6.85 -16.87
C ASP A 247 4.95 6.78 -15.65
N GLN A 248 3.86 6.01 -15.77
CA GLN A 248 2.89 5.75 -14.70
C GLN A 248 2.21 6.99 -14.10
N LEU A 249 1.93 8.03 -14.90
CA LEU A 249 1.11 9.18 -14.44
C LEU A 249 -0.30 8.76 -13.99
N ASP A 250 -0.75 7.60 -14.45
CA ASP A 250 -2.07 7.04 -14.18
C ASP A 250 -2.34 6.90 -12.69
N SER A 251 -1.44 6.35 -11.89
CA SER A 251 -1.70 6.15 -10.46
C SER A 251 -1.80 7.46 -9.66
N THR A 252 -1.23 8.57 -10.17
CA THR A 252 -1.37 9.91 -9.57
C THR A 252 -2.71 10.56 -9.93
N VAL A 253 -3.12 10.46 -11.19
CA VAL A 253 -4.35 11.09 -11.73
C VAL A 253 -5.60 10.26 -11.41
N ILE A 254 -5.47 8.94 -11.31
CA ILE A 254 -6.59 8.01 -11.06
C ILE A 254 -7.14 8.15 -9.65
N ARG A 255 -6.40 8.73 -8.70
CA ARG A 255 -6.75 8.69 -7.28
C ARG A 255 -8.13 9.32 -6.95
N ARG A 256 -8.71 10.23 -7.76
CA ARG A 256 -9.99 10.89 -7.38
C ARG A 256 -11.00 11.32 -8.45
N HIS A 257 -10.88 10.92 -9.72
CA HIS A 257 -12.06 10.98 -10.61
C HIS A 257 -13.14 9.92 -10.22
N LEU A 258 -12.82 9.01 -9.27
CA LEU A 258 -13.71 7.99 -8.73
C LEU A 258 -14.77 8.52 -7.73
N ALA A 259 -14.73 9.81 -7.36
CA ALA A 259 -15.73 10.41 -6.46
C ALA A 259 -16.54 11.55 -7.09
N SER A 260 -16.46 11.71 -8.42
CA SER A 260 -17.11 12.83 -9.14
C SER A 260 -18.20 12.37 -10.12
N GLY A 261 -18.65 11.13 -10.02
CA GLY A 261 -19.79 10.62 -10.76
C GLY A 261 -21.07 10.69 -9.95
N ASP A 262 -21.47 11.88 -9.47
CA ASP A 262 -22.88 12.14 -9.22
C ASP A 262 -23.19 13.62 -9.45
N GLY A 263 -24.01 13.87 -10.48
CA GLY A 263 -24.31 15.19 -11.02
C GLY A 263 -25.39 15.92 -10.22
N SER A 264 -25.13 16.21 -8.94
CA SER A 264 -25.97 17.14 -8.18
C SER A 264 -25.13 18.32 -7.68
N GLY A 265 -25.45 19.51 -8.21
CA GLY A 265 -24.86 20.77 -7.80
C GLY A 265 -25.14 21.01 -6.32
N GLY A 266 -24.10 20.83 -5.50
CA GLY A 266 -24.13 21.07 -4.06
C GLY A 266 -22.73 21.42 -3.58
N ARG A 267 -22.64 22.45 -2.71
CA ARG A 267 -21.44 23.16 -2.25
C ARG A 267 -20.16 22.32 -2.12
N LEU A 268 -19.07 22.90 -2.63
CA LEU A 268 -17.67 22.50 -2.52
C LEU A 268 -17.33 22.04 -1.09
N SER A 269 -17.08 20.74 -0.92
CA SER A 269 -16.45 20.21 0.29
C SER A 269 -14.93 20.33 0.18
N ASP A 270 -14.23 20.55 1.31
CA ASP A 270 -12.77 20.74 1.40
C ASP A 270 -11.94 19.63 0.71
N ARG A 271 -12.53 18.45 0.46
CA ARG A 271 -11.92 17.32 -0.27
C ARG A 271 -11.86 17.51 -1.81
N GLN A 272 -12.73 18.33 -2.40
CA GLN A 272 -12.71 18.64 -3.84
C GLN A 272 -11.60 19.65 -4.19
N GLY A 273 -11.35 20.65 -3.33
CA GLY A 273 -10.31 21.67 -3.53
C GLY A 273 -8.89 21.10 -3.59
N LEU A 274 -8.54 20.16 -2.70
CA LEU A 274 -7.24 19.49 -2.67
C LEU A 274 -6.99 18.55 -3.87
N SER A 275 -8.04 18.16 -4.58
CA SER A 275 -7.96 17.25 -5.74
C SER A 275 -7.79 18.02 -7.05
N MET A 276 -8.41 19.20 -7.15
CA MET A 276 -8.21 20.14 -8.25
C MET A 276 -6.80 20.71 -8.23
N SER A 277 -6.33 21.14 -7.05
CA SER A 277 -5.00 21.73 -6.90
C SER A 277 -3.87 20.81 -7.38
N ARG A 278 -3.99 19.49 -7.21
CA ARG A 278 -2.98 18.53 -7.67
C ARG A 278 -2.99 18.28 -9.18
N LEU A 279 -4.15 18.27 -9.83
CA LEU A 279 -4.20 18.16 -11.30
C LEU A 279 -3.67 19.43 -11.96
N GLU A 280 -3.99 20.58 -11.36
CA GLU A 280 -3.41 21.87 -11.73
C GLU A 280 -1.89 21.90 -11.48
N GLU A 281 -1.41 21.32 -10.37
CA GLU A 281 0.02 21.21 -10.06
C GLU A 281 0.76 20.32 -11.07
N ILE A 282 0.25 19.12 -11.37
CA ILE A 282 0.87 18.21 -12.35
C ILE A 282 0.79 18.83 -13.75
N GLY A 283 -0.35 19.38 -14.12
CA GLY A 283 -0.55 20.06 -15.40
C GLY A 283 0.39 21.24 -15.56
N GLY A 284 0.43 22.14 -14.58
CA GLY A 284 1.35 23.27 -14.53
C GLY A 284 2.82 22.85 -14.52
N GLY A 285 3.16 21.78 -13.80
CA GLY A 285 4.49 21.19 -13.78
C GLY A 285 4.92 20.67 -15.15
N LEU A 286 4.07 19.90 -15.84
CA LEU A 286 4.31 19.43 -17.21
C LEU A 286 4.52 20.59 -18.18
N MET A 287 3.76 21.67 -18.04
CA MET A 287 3.90 22.88 -18.85
C MET A 287 5.24 23.57 -18.60
N ALA A 288 5.60 23.75 -17.33
CA ALA A 288 6.82 24.41 -16.90
C ALA A 288 8.08 23.63 -17.32
N LEU A 289 8.01 22.29 -17.35
CA LEU A 289 9.15 21.45 -17.74
C LEU A 289 9.70 21.80 -19.12
N ARG A 290 8.86 22.11 -20.09
CA ARG A 290 9.32 22.46 -21.44
C ARG A 290 10.14 23.75 -21.46
N ASP A 291 9.72 24.76 -20.70
CA ASP A 291 10.43 26.06 -20.61
C ASP A 291 11.68 25.97 -19.75
N MET A 292 11.64 25.10 -18.74
CA MET A 292 12.71 24.93 -17.78
C MET A 292 13.86 24.05 -18.29
N THR A 293 13.57 23.13 -19.21
CA THR A 293 14.55 22.18 -19.75
C THR A 293 15.17 22.68 -21.05
N SER A 294 16.42 22.32 -21.31
CA SER A 294 17.16 22.68 -22.52
C SER A 294 17.44 21.45 -23.38
N ARG A 295 17.15 21.54 -24.69
CA ARG A 295 17.34 20.44 -25.67
C ARG A 295 16.84 19.08 -25.14
N THR A 296 15.69 19.11 -24.46
CA THR A 296 15.13 17.93 -23.78
C THR A 296 13.78 17.60 -24.39
N LEU A 297 13.66 16.41 -24.97
CA LEU A 297 12.40 15.86 -25.47
C LEU A 297 11.62 15.22 -24.31
N ILE A 298 10.44 15.76 -24.01
CA ILE A 298 9.56 15.22 -22.98
C ILE A 298 8.67 14.15 -23.60
N VAL A 299 8.68 12.95 -23.05
CA VAL A 299 7.83 11.83 -23.48
C VAL A 299 6.97 11.38 -22.30
N VAL A 300 5.65 11.48 -22.44
CA VAL A 300 4.68 11.16 -21.40
C VAL A 300 3.99 9.85 -21.71
N SER A 301 3.95 8.91 -20.76
CA SER A 301 3.26 7.62 -20.87
C SER A 301 2.09 7.57 -19.89
N CYS A 302 0.86 7.39 -20.40
CA CYS A 302 -0.35 7.31 -19.59
C CYS A 302 -1.51 6.57 -20.29
N LEU A 303 -2.62 6.38 -19.59
CA LEU A 303 -3.91 6.00 -20.15
C LEU A 303 -4.53 7.19 -20.90
N GLU A 304 -5.39 6.88 -21.86
CA GLU A 304 -6.10 7.90 -22.65
C GLU A 304 -6.97 8.81 -21.77
N THR A 305 -7.71 8.22 -20.83
CA THR A 305 -8.56 8.94 -19.88
C THR A 305 -7.76 9.87 -18.96
N THR A 306 -6.56 9.46 -18.57
CA THR A 306 -5.64 10.27 -17.77
C THR A 306 -5.22 11.52 -18.51
N TRP A 307 -4.87 11.39 -19.80
CA TRP A 307 -4.48 12.54 -20.61
C TRP A 307 -5.65 13.50 -20.85
N GLN A 308 -6.83 12.98 -21.17
CA GLN A 308 -8.04 13.79 -21.36
C GLN A 308 -8.36 14.62 -20.11
N ALA A 309 -8.37 13.99 -18.94
CA ALA A 309 -8.62 14.67 -17.67
C ALA A 309 -7.57 15.74 -17.33
N LEU A 310 -6.31 15.55 -17.72
CA LEU A 310 -5.26 16.56 -17.56
C LEU A 310 -5.51 17.76 -18.49
N MET A 311 -5.88 17.52 -19.75
CA MET A 311 -6.11 18.59 -20.73
C MET A 311 -7.39 19.39 -20.47
N GLU A 312 -8.47 18.74 -20.01
CA GLU A 312 -9.73 19.42 -19.66
C GLU A 312 -9.57 20.38 -18.48
N LYS A 313 -8.66 20.09 -17.56
CA LYS A 313 -8.46 20.84 -16.32
C LYS A 313 -7.24 21.77 -16.34
N THR A 314 -6.53 21.85 -17.45
CA THR A 314 -5.39 22.76 -17.63
C THR A 314 -5.73 23.86 -18.62
N VAL A 315 -5.03 25.01 -18.51
CA VAL A 315 -5.24 26.16 -19.40
C VAL A 315 -4.97 25.73 -20.86
N ALA A 316 -5.78 26.17 -21.83
CA ALA A 316 -5.67 25.75 -23.23
C ALA A 316 -4.27 25.91 -23.85
N SER A 317 -3.48 26.89 -23.39
CA SER A 317 -2.07 27.08 -23.78
C SER A 317 -1.14 25.92 -23.39
N ALA A 318 -1.54 25.09 -22.43
CA ALA A 318 -0.86 23.88 -21.99
C ALA A 318 -0.86 22.78 -23.06
N ALA A 319 -2.03 22.54 -23.66
CA ALA A 319 -2.22 21.49 -24.65
C ALA A 319 -1.34 21.71 -25.89
N HIS A 320 -1.12 22.97 -26.26
CA HIS A 320 -0.28 23.35 -27.42
C HIS A 320 1.23 23.07 -27.22
N ARG A 321 1.66 22.66 -26.03
CA ARG A 321 3.07 22.30 -25.74
C ARG A 321 3.39 20.83 -26.02
N PHE A 322 2.39 20.03 -26.37
CA PHE A 322 2.51 18.63 -26.72
C PHE A 322 1.91 18.37 -28.11
N HIS A 323 2.46 17.40 -28.82
CA HIS A 323 1.79 16.83 -29.98
C HIS A 323 0.51 16.10 -29.55
N PRO A 324 -0.48 15.95 -30.45
CA PRO A 324 -1.64 15.10 -30.22
C PRO A 324 -1.22 13.70 -29.72
N PRO A 325 -1.96 13.10 -28.77
CA PRO A 325 -1.57 11.81 -28.20
C PRO A 325 -1.45 10.70 -29.23
N HIS A 326 -0.32 10.02 -29.21
CA HIS A 326 -0.05 8.84 -30.02
C HIS A 326 -0.69 7.63 -29.35
N ARG A 327 -1.87 7.25 -29.84
CA ARG A 327 -2.63 6.10 -29.32
C ARG A 327 -1.99 4.78 -29.75
N LEU A 328 -1.54 3.99 -28.79
CA LEU A 328 -1.03 2.65 -29.00
C LEU A 328 -2.21 1.67 -29.15
N GLY A 329 -2.63 1.46 -30.39
CA GLY A 329 -3.64 0.45 -30.76
C GLY A 329 -3.10 -0.98 -30.82
N PRO A 330 -3.94 -1.98 -31.07
CA PRO A 330 -3.51 -3.37 -31.13
C PRO A 330 -2.57 -3.67 -32.32
N VAL A 331 -2.03 -4.90 -32.37
CA VAL A 331 -1.18 -5.35 -33.47
C VAL A 331 -2.06 -5.71 -34.67
N ILE A 332 -1.89 -4.98 -35.78
CA ILE A 332 -2.69 -5.17 -37.00
C ILE A 332 -2.05 -6.20 -37.96
N LYS A 333 -0.71 -6.21 -38.03
CA LYS A 333 0.04 -7.07 -38.97
C LYS A 333 0.40 -8.40 -38.32
N SER A 334 -0.05 -9.51 -38.91
CA SER A 334 0.27 -10.88 -38.46
C SER A 334 1.78 -11.12 -38.33
N LYS A 335 2.58 -10.69 -39.31
CA LYS A 335 4.05 -10.80 -39.27
C LYS A 335 4.69 -10.09 -38.06
N THR A 336 4.10 -8.98 -37.60
CA THR A 336 4.56 -8.29 -36.38
C THR A 336 4.18 -9.08 -35.13
N ALA A 337 2.99 -9.68 -35.08
CA ALA A 337 2.58 -10.57 -33.98
C ALA A 337 3.46 -11.83 -33.89
N GLU A 338 3.77 -12.43 -35.05
CA GLU A 338 4.71 -13.55 -35.15
C GLU A 338 6.10 -13.17 -34.62
N SER A 339 6.60 -12.00 -35.02
CA SER A 339 7.89 -11.49 -34.57
C SER A 339 7.94 -11.28 -33.05
N ILE A 340 6.85 -10.80 -32.43
CA ILE A 340 6.75 -10.65 -30.97
C ILE A 340 6.98 -11.99 -30.26
N ALA A 341 6.40 -13.09 -30.77
CA ALA A 341 6.60 -14.42 -30.21
C ALA A 341 7.99 -14.99 -30.54
N ALA A 342 8.43 -14.89 -31.79
CA ALA A 342 9.69 -15.44 -32.26
C ALA A 342 10.91 -14.88 -31.51
N VAL A 343 10.93 -13.57 -31.24
CA VAL A 343 12.05 -12.95 -30.53
C VAL A 343 12.11 -13.39 -29.05
N ARG A 344 10.99 -13.81 -28.45
CA ARG A 344 10.95 -14.40 -27.09
C ARG A 344 11.44 -15.85 -27.05
N LEU A 345 11.23 -16.59 -28.13
CA LEU A 345 11.65 -17.98 -28.28
C LEU A 345 13.15 -18.12 -28.60
N ALA A 346 13.70 -17.17 -29.36
CA ALA A 346 15.08 -17.27 -29.88
C ALA A 346 16.16 -17.54 -28.82
N PRO A 347 16.17 -16.89 -27.63
CA PRO A 347 17.18 -17.18 -26.60
C PRO A 347 17.09 -18.62 -26.06
N ALA A 348 15.88 -19.14 -25.89
CA ALA A 348 15.64 -20.49 -25.41
C ALA A 348 16.14 -21.53 -26.41
N TYR A 349 15.90 -21.30 -27.71
CA TYR A 349 16.40 -22.14 -28.79
C TYR A 349 17.91 -22.13 -28.89
N LYS A 350 18.52 -20.94 -28.81
CA LYS A 350 19.97 -20.81 -28.80
C LYS A 350 20.60 -21.56 -27.63
N LYS A 351 20.01 -21.44 -26.43
CA LYS A 351 20.48 -22.14 -25.22
C LYS A 351 20.33 -23.66 -25.33
N ALA A 352 19.22 -24.13 -25.87
CA ALA A 352 18.95 -25.55 -26.10
C ALA A 352 19.67 -26.12 -27.33
N LYS A 353 20.43 -25.30 -28.08
CA LYS A 353 21.02 -25.64 -29.39
C LYS A 353 20.00 -26.28 -30.35
N PHE A 354 18.76 -25.82 -30.26
CA PHE A 354 17.64 -26.33 -31.05
C PHE A 354 17.42 -25.43 -32.26
N ILE A 355 17.31 -26.02 -33.44
CA ILE A 355 16.95 -25.31 -34.67
C ILE A 355 15.46 -25.57 -34.91
N PRO A 356 14.58 -24.58 -34.70
CA PRO A 356 13.16 -24.76 -34.92
C PRO A 356 12.84 -24.83 -36.43
N PRO A 357 11.76 -25.51 -36.84
CA PRO A 357 11.34 -25.54 -38.25
C PRO A 357 10.99 -24.15 -38.81
N TYR A 358 10.53 -23.25 -37.95
CA TYR A 358 10.27 -21.85 -38.24
C TYR A 358 10.44 -21.01 -36.96
N PRO A 359 10.71 -19.68 -37.06
CA PRO A 359 11.11 -18.87 -35.91
C PRO A 359 10.10 -18.82 -34.74
N SER A 360 8.81 -18.92 -35.05
CA SER A 360 7.71 -18.87 -34.08
C SER A 360 7.25 -20.24 -33.58
N TRP A 361 7.98 -21.33 -33.82
CA TRP A 361 7.55 -22.67 -33.36
C TRP A 361 7.24 -22.68 -31.85
N PRO A 362 6.28 -23.45 -31.34
CA PRO A 362 5.29 -24.29 -32.01
C PRO A 362 4.07 -23.50 -32.52
N PHE A 363 4.10 -22.17 -32.59
CA PHE A 363 3.00 -21.34 -33.09
C PHE A 363 3.09 -21.19 -34.60
N ARG A 364 2.23 -21.86 -35.37
CA ARG A 364 2.26 -21.74 -36.83
C ARG A 364 2.13 -20.28 -37.27
N PRO A 365 2.78 -19.85 -38.35
CA PRO A 365 2.58 -18.51 -38.91
C PRO A 365 1.09 -18.17 -39.15
N SER A 366 0.29 -19.16 -39.55
CA SER A 366 -1.17 -19.02 -39.72
C SER A 366 -1.92 -18.68 -38.42
N ALA A 367 -1.41 -19.09 -37.26
CA ALA A 367 -2.03 -18.76 -35.98
C ALA A 367 -2.06 -17.25 -35.73
N PHE A 368 -1.02 -16.53 -36.15
CA PHE A 368 -0.92 -15.08 -35.96
C PHE A 368 -1.90 -14.29 -36.84
N GLU A 369 -2.57 -14.93 -37.80
CA GLU A 369 -3.68 -14.31 -38.54
C GLU A 369 -4.89 -14.06 -37.64
N THR A 370 -5.11 -14.92 -36.64
CA THR A 370 -6.18 -14.75 -35.64
C THR A 370 -5.72 -13.97 -34.41
N ALA A 371 -4.45 -13.54 -34.37
CA ALA A 371 -3.90 -12.63 -33.36
C ALA A 371 -3.96 -11.15 -33.76
N ARG A 372 -4.59 -10.83 -34.90
CA ARG A 372 -4.88 -9.45 -35.29
C ARG A 372 -5.79 -8.83 -34.23
N GLU A 373 -5.61 -7.53 -33.99
CA GLU A 373 -6.37 -6.79 -32.99
C GLU A 373 -6.07 -7.14 -31.51
N LEU A 374 -5.08 -8.00 -31.26
CA LEU A 374 -4.56 -8.23 -29.92
C LEU A 374 -3.42 -7.27 -29.57
N PHE A 375 -3.32 -6.95 -28.28
CA PHE A 375 -2.18 -6.21 -27.75
C PHE A 375 -0.96 -7.13 -27.58
N PRO A 376 0.28 -6.60 -27.63
CA PRO A 376 1.50 -7.39 -27.46
C PRO A 376 1.48 -8.27 -26.21
N ARG A 377 0.96 -7.76 -25.08
CA ARG A 377 0.82 -8.52 -23.84
C ARG A 377 -0.11 -9.73 -23.99
N GLU A 378 -1.25 -9.56 -24.66
CA GLU A 378 -2.24 -10.63 -24.84
C GLU A 378 -1.70 -11.73 -25.75
N ILE A 379 -0.91 -11.37 -26.77
CA ILE A 379 -0.23 -12.34 -27.64
C ILE A 379 0.74 -13.18 -26.79
N LEU A 380 1.55 -12.55 -25.94
CA LEU A 380 2.49 -13.24 -25.05
C LEU A 380 1.76 -14.14 -24.04
N GLN A 381 0.67 -13.67 -23.42
CA GLN A 381 -0.14 -14.47 -22.50
C GLN A 381 -0.72 -15.71 -23.16
N ARG A 382 -1.23 -15.59 -24.40
CA ARG A 382 -1.73 -16.73 -25.14
C ARG A 382 -0.62 -17.70 -25.54
N CYS A 383 0.56 -17.20 -25.90
CA CYS A 383 1.74 -18.04 -26.17
C CYS A 383 2.16 -18.81 -24.91
N ASP A 384 2.20 -18.15 -23.75
CA ASP A 384 2.54 -18.75 -22.47
C ASP A 384 1.54 -19.83 -22.07
N ARG A 385 0.23 -19.57 -22.22
CA ARG A 385 -0.84 -20.55 -21.97
C ARG A 385 -0.69 -21.81 -22.82
N HIS A 386 -0.38 -21.66 -24.11
CA HIS A 386 -0.13 -22.80 -24.99
C HIS A 386 1.14 -23.56 -24.61
N ARG A 387 2.21 -22.84 -24.22
CA ARG A 387 3.44 -23.43 -23.68
C ARG A 387 3.12 -24.31 -22.47
N GLU A 388 2.39 -23.78 -21.49
CA GLU A 388 1.98 -24.51 -20.29
C GLU A 388 1.15 -25.76 -20.64
N MET A 389 0.21 -25.66 -21.59
CA MET A 389 -0.58 -26.79 -22.06
C MET A 389 0.30 -27.91 -22.65
N CYS A 390 1.24 -27.55 -23.53
CA CYS A 390 2.18 -28.51 -24.14
C CYS A 390 3.07 -29.18 -23.09
N LEU A 391 3.54 -28.43 -22.09
CA LEU A 391 4.35 -28.94 -20.98
C LEU A 391 3.55 -29.89 -20.08
N LYS A 392 2.30 -29.54 -19.74
CA LYS A 392 1.39 -30.39 -18.94
C LYS A 392 1.09 -31.72 -19.63
N GLN A 393 0.82 -31.68 -20.93
CA GLN A 393 0.52 -32.87 -21.73
C GLN A 393 1.76 -33.70 -22.12
N LYS A 394 2.98 -33.20 -21.82
CA LYS A 394 4.27 -33.77 -22.27
C LYS A 394 4.33 -34.01 -23.79
N LYS A 395 3.51 -33.29 -24.56
CA LYS A 395 3.38 -33.41 -26.01
C LYS A 395 3.32 -32.01 -26.59
N ILE A 396 4.26 -31.68 -27.47
CA ILE A 396 4.27 -30.39 -28.16
C ILE A 396 3.30 -30.48 -29.33
N GLN A 397 2.24 -29.68 -29.27
CA GLN A 397 1.27 -29.53 -30.34
C GLN A 397 1.47 -28.16 -31.00
N GLU A 398 1.39 -28.11 -32.33
CA GLU A 398 1.48 -26.84 -33.04
C GLU A 398 0.17 -26.07 -32.92
N LEU A 399 0.24 -24.81 -32.47
CA LEU A 399 -0.94 -23.95 -32.41
C LEU A 399 -1.22 -23.39 -33.80
N THR A 400 -2.46 -23.52 -34.26
CA THR A 400 -2.92 -23.04 -35.58
C THR A 400 -3.82 -21.81 -35.50
N SER A 401 -4.31 -21.43 -34.31
CA SER A 401 -5.11 -20.23 -34.05
C SER A 401 -5.07 -19.81 -32.58
N PHE A 402 -5.11 -18.50 -32.31
CA PHE A 402 -5.15 -17.92 -30.96
C PHE A 402 -6.57 -17.69 -30.39
N GLY A 403 -7.62 -17.96 -31.18
CA GLY A 403 -9.03 -17.75 -30.81
C GLY A 403 -9.48 -16.28 -30.88
N GLY A 404 -10.72 -16.03 -31.34
CA GLY A 404 -11.33 -14.70 -31.45
C GLY A 404 -11.79 -14.12 -30.10
N PRO A 405 -12.18 -12.82 -30.06
CA PRO A 405 -12.72 -12.20 -28.86
C PRO A 405 -14.09 -12.81 -28.54
N GLY A 406 -14.14 -13.76 -27.61
CA GLY A 406 -15.39 -14.41 -27.18
C GLY A 406 -15.33 -15.92 -26.97
N SER A 407 -14.22 -16.63 -27.24
CA SER A 407 -14.11 -18.05 -26.92
C SER A 407 -13.70 -18.28 -25.46
N ASP A 408 -14.57 -17.92 -24.52
CA ASP A 408 -14.60 -18.55 -23.20
C ASP A 408 -15.12 -19.99 -23.38
N ALA A 409 -14.26 -20.88 -23.84
CA ALA A 409 -14.49 -22.30 -23.63
C ALA A 409 -14.31 -22.56 -22.13
N GLN A 410 -15.41 -22.86 -21.45
CA GLN A 410 -15.42 -23.32 -20.07
C GLN A 410 -14.38 -24.43 -19.85
N PRO A 411 -13.66 -24.45 -18.72
CA PRO A 411 -12.91 -25.64 -18.35
C PRO A 411 -13.92 -26.75 -18.04
N GLU A 412 -14.07 -27.71 -18.96
CA GLU A 412 -14.64 -29.01 -18.63
C GLU A 412 -13.80 -29.65 -17.51
N SER A 413 -14.50 -30.16 -16.51
CA SER A 413 -13.94 -30.86 -15.35
C SER A 413 -13.00 -32.00 -15.79
N PRO A 414 -11.90 -32.25 -15.06
CA PRO A 414 -10.89 -33.22 -15.48
C PRO A 414 -11.40 -34.67 -15.40
N PRO A 415 -11.15 -35.52 -16.42
CA PRO A 415 -11.16 -36.97 -16.25
C PRO A 415 -9.94 -37.40 -15.44
N GLY A 416 -10.17 -38.28 -14.48
CA GLY A 416 -9.19 -38.70 -13.49
C GLY A 416 -7.97 -39.44 -14.04
N GLY A 417 -6.84 -39.20 -13.35
CA GLY A 417 -5.83 -40.18 -12.95
C GLY A 417 -5.06 -40.96 -14.01
N THR A 418 -3.74 -40.75 -14.07
CA THR A 418 -2.73 -41.75 -13.66
C THR A 418 -1.29 -41.21 -13.81
N ASN A 419 -0.42 -41.57 -12.86
CA ASN A 419 1.05 -41.40 -12.82
C ASN A 419 1.65 -40.01 -12.45
N GLN A 420 1.16 -39.36 -11.40
CA GLN A 420 1.86 -38.21 -10.75
C GLN A 420 2.28 -38.45 -9.28
N SER A 421 1.87 -39.53 -8.62
CA SER A 421 2.19 -39.76 -7.19
C SER A 421 3.70 -39.94 -6.93
N GLY A 422 4.41 -40.76 -7.71
CA GLY A 422 5.82 -41.06 -7.47
C GLY A 422 6.76 -39.84 -7.53
N LYS A 423 6.56 -38.92 -8.48
CA LYS A 423 7.35 -37.67 -8.55
C LYS A 423 6.95 -36.65 -7.49
N ARG A 424 5.70 -36.65 -7.04
CA ARG A 424 5.22 -35.77 -5.96
C ARG A 424 5.89 -36.12 -4.63
N ASP A 425 6.06 -37.41 -4.36
CA ASP A 425 6.74 -37.90 -3.17
C ASP A 425 8.23 -37.57 -3.18
N GLU A 426 8.88 -37.66 -4.35
CA GLU A 426 10.27 -37.22 -4.55
C GLU A 426 10.45 -35.71 -4.28
N TRP A 427 9.53 -34.85 -4.75
CA TRP A 427 9.61 -33.40 -4.50
C TRP A 427 9.37 -33.03 -3.05
N ASN A 428 8.39 -33.68 -2.41
CA ASN A 428 8.14 -33.51 -0.98
C ASN A 428 9.35 -33.96 -0.15
N HIS A 429 9.98 -35.07 -0.53
CA HIS A 429 11.19 -35.57 0.11
C HIS A 429 12.39 -34.62 -0.11
N THR A 430 12.56 -34.12 -1.33
CA THR A 430 13.63 -33.15 -1.68
C THR A 430 13.46 -31.85 -0.90
N PHE A 431 12.26 -31.27 -0.88
CA PHE A 431 11.96 -30.07 -0.10
C PHE A 431 12.19 -30.28 1.39
N LYS A 432 11.71 -31.40 1.97
CA LYS A 432 11.94 -31.75 3.38
C LYS A 432 13.43 -31.91 3.69
N ASN A 433 14.19 -32.55 2.81
CA ASN A 433 15.63 -32.74 3.00
C ASN A 433 16.40 -31.43 2.90
N LEU A 434 16.10 -30.59 1.90
CA LEU A 434 16.70 -29.26 1.76
C LEU A 434 16.34 -28.36 2.96
N LYS A 435 15.09 -28.37 3.42
CA LYS A 435 14.64 -27.62 4.61
C LYS A 435 15.34 -28.11 5.88
N LYS A 436 15.52 -29.43 6.04
CA LYS A 436 16.21 -30.03 7.20
C LYS A 436 17.70 -29.69 7.22
N ASN A 437 18.35 -29.69 6.06
CA ASN A 437 19.79 -29.46 5.91
C ASN A 437 20.15 -27.99 5.64
N ALA A 438 19.17 -27.09 5.61
CA ALA A 438 19.40 -25.68 5.33
C ALA A 438 20.22 -25.01 6.45
N ASP A 439 21.41 -24.54 6.07
CA ASP A 439 22.29 -23.77 6.95
C ASP A 439 21.88 -22.29 6.94
N ILE A 440 21.20 -21.88 8.00
CA ILE A 440 20.77 -20.49 8.18
C ILE A 440 21.92 -19.59 8.66
N SER A 441 23.01 -20.14 9.21
CA SER A 441 24.12 -19.39 9.83
C SER A 441 24.76 -18.40 8.84
N ARG A 442 24.90 -18.82 7.58
CA ARG A 442 25.46 -18.01 6.49
C ARG A 442 24.67 -16.75 6.16
N ILE A 443 23.37 -16.72 6.47
CA ILE A 443 22.56 -15.50 6.29
C ILE A 443 23.10 -14.40 7.21
N PHE A 444 23.60 -14.77 8.40
CA PHE A 444 24.04 -13.88 9.47
C PHE A 444 25.52 -13.49 9.40
N GLU A 445 26.32 -14.08 8.50
CA GLU A 445 27.78 -13.88 8.45
C GLU A 445 28.22 -12.66 7.61
N GLY A 446 28.84 -11.66 8.24
CA GLY A 446 29.42 -10.49 7.54
C GLY A 446 28.44 -9.37 7.18
N GLU A 447 28.93 -8.31 6.53
CA GLU A 447 28.14 -7.07 6.27
C GLU A 447 27.02 -7.21 5.22
N ASP A 448 27.00 -8.32 4.47
CA ASP A 448 26.09 -8.57 3.33
C ASP A 448 24.79 -9.31 3.70
N GLY A 449 24.44 -9.40 4.98
CA GLY A 449 23.22 -10.10 5.43
C GLY A 449 21.94 -9.60 4.76
N GLU A 450 21.79 -8.28 4.59
CA GLU A 450 20.62 -7.69 3.90
C GLU A 450 20.53 -8.11 2.42
N THR A 451 21.66 -8.26 1.75
CA THR A 451 21.75 -8.69 0.35
C THR A 451 21.32 -10.14 0.19
N ARG A 452 21.76 -11.03 1.10
CA ARG A 452 21.33 -12.44 1.10
C ARG A 452 19.85 -12.59 1.44
N ALA A 453 19.36 -11.84 2.43
CA ALA A 453 17.93 -11.82 2.74
C ALA A 453 17.08 -11.23 1.60
N ALA A 454 17.60 -10.28 0.82
CA ALA A 454 16.93 -9.79 -0.37
C ALA A 454 16.69 -10.93 -1.37
N ALA A 455 17.70 -11.76 -1.65
CA ALA A 455 17.56 -12.89 -2.56
C ALA A 455 16.53 -13.92 -2.08
N LEU A 456 16.46 -14.18 -0.76
CA LEU A 456 15.45 -15.07 -0.17
C LEU A 456 14.03 -14.51 -0.28
N ILE A 457 13.82 -13.23 0.06
CA ILE A 457 12.53 -12.55 -0.08
C ILE A 457 12.07 -12.54 -1.53
N GLN A 458 12.98 -12.31 -2.48
CA GLN A 458 12.67 -12.36 -3.91
C GLN A 458 12.21 -13.76 -4.34
N SER A 459 12.88 -14.82 -3.91
CA SER A 459 12.49 -16.21 -4.20
C SER A 459 11.13 -16.57 -3.58
N ALA A 460 10.88 -16.13 -2.34
CA ALA A 460 9.59 -16.29 -1.67
C ALA A 460 8.45 -15.59 -2.43
N PHE A 461 8.66 -14.34 -2.87
CA PHE A 461 7.67 -13.58 -3.63
C PHE A 461 7.39 -14.19 -5.01
N LYS A 462 8.42 -14.68 -5.72
CA LYS A 462 8.25 -15.43 -6.97
C LYS A 462 7.42 -16.70 -6.77
N SER A 463 7.76 -17.47 -5.73
CA SER A 463 7.05 -18.70 -5.37
C SER A 463 5.59 -18.40 -5.04
N PHE A 464 5.32 -17.38 -4.21
CA PHE A 464 3.96 -16.95 -3.86
C PHE A 464 3.09 -16.61 -5.08
N VAL A 465 3.65 -15.89 -6.06
CA VAL A 465 2.94 -15.55 -7.31
C VAL A 465 2.62 -16.80 -8.12
N CYS A 466 3.51 -17.81 -8.11
CA CYS A 466 3.28 -19.08 -8.80
C CYS A 466 2.27 -19.99 -8.08
N GLU A 467 2.21 -19.92 -6.75
CA GLU A 467 1.35 -20.76 -5.88
C GLU A 467 -0.12 -20.36 -5.91
N ASN A 468 -0.43 -19.12 -6.24
CA ASN A 468 -1.76 -18.55 -6.07
C ASN A 468 -2.40 -18.14 -7.40
N ASP A 469 -3.68 -18.49 -7.54
CA ASP A 469 -4.50 -17.98 -8.63
C ASP A 469 -5.01 -16.59 -8.27
N PHE A 470 -4.55 -15.60 -9.01
CA PHE A 470 -5.06 -14.24 -8.91
C PHE A 470 -6.43 -14.14 -9.61
N PRO A 471 -7.27 -13.17 -9.24
CA PRO A 471 -8.60 -12.99 -9.84
C PRO A 471 -8.51 -12.98 -11.36
N LYS A 472 -9.39 -13.73 -12.06
CA LYS A 472 -9.29 -14.00 -13.52
C LYS A 472 -9.16 -12.75 -14.39
N ASN A 473 -9.67 -11.62 -13.90
CA ASN A 473 -9.62 -10.35 -14.60
C ASN A 473 -8.41 -9.50 -14.19
N ALA A 474 -7.76 -9.75 -13.05
CA ALA A 474 -6.67 -8.91 -12.56
C ALA A 474 -5.32 -9.25 -13.23
N GLU A 475 -4.52 -8.23 -13.56
CA GLU A 475 -3.14 -8.39 -14.00
C GLU A 475 -2.20 -8.37 -12.78
N THR A 476 -1.36 -9.40 -12.63
CA THR A 476 -0.35 -9.44 -11.57
C THR A 476 1.03 -9.14 -12.14
N ALA A 477 1.84 -8.32 -11.47
CA ALA A 477 3.23 -8.07 -11.78
C ALA A 477 4.10 -8.22 -10.53
N LEU A 478 5.28 -8.81 -10.68
CA LEU A 478 6.29 -8.94 -9.61
C LEU A 478 7.51 -8.10 -9.96
N GLU A 479 7.94 -7.27 -9.01
CA GLU A 479 9.15 -6.47 -9.09
C GLU A 479 10.12 -6.88 -8.00
N THR A 480 11.34 -7.23 -8.38
CA THR A 480 12.41 -7.63 -7.45
C THR A 480 13.62 -6.71 -7.50
N GLU A 481 13.72 -5.87 -8.53
CA GLU A 481 14.83 -4.94 -8.71
C GLU A 481 14.44 -3.52 -8.29
N PHE A 482 15.16 -2.95 -7.32
CA PHE A 482 15.12 -1.60 -6.71
C PHE A 482 15.85 -0.46 -7.48
N ARG A 483 15.43 0.83 -7.48
CA ARG A 483 16.33 1.93 -7.91
C ARG A 483 17.11 2.42 -6.68
N GLY A 484 18.44 2.31 -6.67
CA GLY A 484 19.35 2.80 -5.63
C GLY A 484 20.80 2.75 -6.11
N ASP A 485 21.78 3.16 -5.29
CA ASP A 485 23.21 3.33 -5.64
C ASP A 485 23.97 2.01 -5.96
N GLY A 486 23.30 0.98 -6.46
CA GLY A 486 23.86 -0.35 -6.73
C GLY A 486 24.17 -1.17 -5.47
N LYS A 487 24.38 -0.53 -4.32
CA LYS A 487 24.69 -1.18 -3.03
C LYS A 487 23.49 -1.37 -2.11
N TYR A 488 22.45 -0.53 -2.22
CA TYR A 488 21.27 -0.59 -1.34
C TYR A 488 19.98 -0.28 -2.13
N PRO A 489 19.24 -1.27 -2.63
CA PRO A 489 17.93 -1.02 -3.22
C PRO A 489 16.96 -0.53 -2.12
N PRO A 490 15.90 0.26 -2.42
CA PRO A 490 14.91 0.74 -1.44
C PRO A 490 13.83 -0.28 -1.07
N LEU A 491 13.59 -1.30 -1.90
CA LEU A 491 12.75 -2.47 -1.60
C LEU A 491 13.47 -3.73 -2.07
N HIS A 492 13.04 -4.91 -1.60
CA HIS A 492 13.56 -6.21 -2.06
C HIS A 492 12.57 -6.93 -2.97
N ALA A 493 11.27 -6.77 -2.75
CA ALA A 493 10.24 -7.29 -3.64
C ALA A 493 8.93 -6.47 -3.56
N ARG A 494 8.13 -6.50 -4.63
CA ARG A 494 6.80 -5.87 -4.73
C ARG A 494 5.90 -6.68 -5.66
N ILE A 495 4.74 -7.10 -5.15
CA ILE A 495 3.66 -7.66 -5.98
C ILE A 495 2.66 -6.56 -6.24
N GLN A 496 2.30 -6.34 -7.50
CA GLN A 496 1.26 -5.42 -7.95
C GLN A 496 0.13 -6.24 -8.58
N VAL A 497 -1.12 -5.96 -8.19
CA VAL A 497 -2.32 -6.57 -8.78
C VAL A 497 -3.22 -5.45 -9.30
N ILE A 498 -3.49 -5.45 -10.60
CA ILE A 498 -4.22 -4.44 -11.35
C ILE A 498 -5.57 -5.02 -11.79
N PHE A 499 -6.65 -4.58 -11.19
CA PHE A 499 -8.01 -5.00 -11.52
C PHE A 499 -8.57 -4.11 -12.64
N PRO A 500 -8.88 -4.64 -13.83
CA PRO A 500 -9.46 -3.88 -14.93
C PRO A 500 -10.90 -3.49 -14.65
N SER A 501 -11.30 -2.34 -15.18
CA SER A 501 -12.64 -1.78 -15.01
C SER A 501 -13.73 -2.67 -15.63
N SER A 502 -14.82 -2.91 -14.88
CA SER A 502 -16.08 -3.45 -15.43
C SER A 502 -16.87 -2.35 -16.13
N LYS A 503 -17.66 -2.70 -17.15
CA LYS A 503 -18.50 -1.77 -17.96
C LYS A 503 -19.41 -0.86 -17.12
N ASN A 504 -19.74 -1.24 -15.88
CA ASN A 504 -20.59 -0.46 -14.97
C ASN A 504 -19.80 0.43 -13.99
N SER A 505 -18.48 0.52 -14.13
CA SER A 505 -17.59 1.20 -13.17
C SER A 505 -16.64 2.20 -13.85
N GLY A 506 -17.19 3.19 -14.55
CA GLY A 506 -16.51 4.47 -14.87
C GLY A 506 -15.14 4.41 -15.57
N GLY A 507 -14.77 3.28 -16.19
CA GLY A 507 -13.57 3.15 -17.03
C GLY A 507 -12.21 3.15 -16.33
N LYS A 508 -12.10 2.76 -15.04
CA LYS A 508 -10.82 2.81 -14.29
C LYS A 508 -10.36 1.51 -13.63
N ASN A 509 -9.05 1.26 -13.67
CA ASN A 509 -8.39 0.11 -13.06
C ASN A 509 -8.02 0.40 -11.59
N ARG A 510 -8.27 -0.55 -10.68
CA ARG A 510 -7.86 -0.49 -9.27
C ARG A 510 -6.54 -1.25 -9.08
N GLU A 511 -5.60 -0.74 -8.29
CA GLU A 511 -4.28 -1.39 -8.12
C GLU A 511 -3.93 -1.63 -6.65
N ARG A 512 -3.52 -2.86 -6.29
CA ARG A 512 -3.01 -3.22 -4.95
C ARG A 512 -1.54 -3.56 -4.99
N HIS A 513 -0.75 -3.02 -4.06
CA HIS A 513 0.68 -3.31 -3.98
C HIS A 513 1.03 -3.88 -2.61
N PHE A 514 1.80 -4.98 -2.62
CA PHE A 514 2.37 -5.59 -1.43
C PHE A 514 3.89 -5.59 -1.56
N CYS A 515 4.58 -4.84 -0.71
CA CYS A 515 6.03 -4.63 -0.78
C CYS A 515 6.76 -5.31 0.38
N ALA A 516 7.99 -5.77 0.18
CA ALA A 516 8.83 -6.30 1.25
C ALA A 516 10.26 -5.75 1.20
N ARG A 517 10.85 -5.56 2.38
CA ARG A 517 12.26 -5.19 2.57
C ARG A 517 12.79 -5.82 3.85
N ALA A 518 14.03 -6.30 3.82
CA ALA A 518 14.77 -6.65 5.03
C ALA A 518 15.62 -5.47 5.53
N ILE A 519 15.62 -5.21 6.84
CA ILE A 519 16.48 -4.21 7.47
C ILE A 519 17.15 -4.82 8.69
N PHE A 520 18.48 -4.95 8.66
CA PHE A 520 19.28 -5.55 9.73
C PHE A 520 20.21 -4.54 10.42
N LYS A 521 20.01 -3.24 10.18
CA LYS A 521 20.84 -2.19 10.76
C LYS A 521 20.44 -1.88 12.19
N THR A 522 21.42 -2.01 13.08
CA THR A 522 21.36 -1.56 14.48
C THR A 522 21.65 -0.06 14.63
N HIS A 523 22.34 0.55 13.66
CA HIS A 523 22.65 1.98 13.70
C HIS A 523 21.45 2.85 13.32
N VAL A 524 21.05 3.77 14.21
CA VAL A 524 19.84 4.62 14.12
C VAL A 524 19.71 5.34 12.77
N ILE A 525 20.74 6.07 12.33
CA ILE A 525 20.70 6.84 11.09
C ILE A 525 20.56 5.93 9.86
N ALA A 526 21.22 4.77 9.89
CA ALA A 526 21.25 3.83 8.78
C ALA A 526 19.92 3.07 8.65
N PHE A 527 19.27 2.79 9.78
CA PHE A 527 17.93 2.24 9.87
C PHE A 527 16.89 3.25 9.36
N GLN A 528 16.91 4.49 9.88
CA GLN A 528 15.99 5.56 9.47
C GLN A 528 16.08 5.85 7.97
N ALA A 529 17.29 5.96 7.42
CA ALA A 529 17.48 6.18 5.98
C ALA A 529 16.88 5.05 5.13
N ARG A 530 17.08 3.78 5.55
CA ARG A 530 16.53 2.60 4.86
C ARG A 530 15.01 2.51 4.98
N LEU A 531 14.45 2.74 6.17
CA LEU A 531 13.01 2.73 6.40
C LEU A 531 12.33 3.85 5.59
N LYS A 532 12.87 5.07 5.62
CA LYS A 532 12.36 6.20 4.83
C LYS A 532 12.40 5.90 3.33
N ALA A 533 13.52 5.42 2.81
CA ALA A 533 13.64 5.06 1.39
C ALA A 533 12.60 3.99 0.98
N ALA A 534 12.35 3.03 1.87
CA ALA A 534 11.40 1.95 1.62
C ALA A 534 9.94 2.42 1.65
N MET A 535 9.58 3.31 2.59
CA MET A 535 8.26 3.94 2.64
C MET A 535 7.99 4.81 1.41
N THR A 536 8.98 5.60 0.99
CA THR A 536 8.87 6.41 -0.23
C THR A 536 8.68 5.52 -1.47
N ALA A 537 9.43 4.42 -1.58
CA ALA A 537 9.32 3.52 -2.72
C ALA A 537 8.04 2.66 -2.74
N SER A 538 7.49 2.30 -1.57
CA SER A 538 6.26 1.53 -1.46
C SER A 538 5.00 2.37 -1.64
N GLY A 539 5.09 3.69 -1.45
CA GLY A 539 3.94 4.59 -1.53
C GLY A 539 2.96 4.44 -0.37
N ILE A 540 3.39 3.81 0.73
CA ILE A 540 2.59 3.65 1.95
C ILE A 540 2.29 5.02 2.57
N GLY A 541 1.09 5.21 3.11
CA GLY A 541 0.67 6.47 3.71
C GLY A 541 -0.83 6.56 3.99
N PRO A 542 -1.30 7.69 4.58
CA PRO A 542 -2.61 7.77 5.25
C PRO A 542 -3.82 7.72 4.30
N ASN A 543 -3.57 7.77 2.99
CA ASN A 543 -4.58 7.73 1.94
C ASN A 543 -4.28 6.62 0.91
N ALA A 544 -3.60 5.55 1.32
CA ALA A 544 -3.16 4.46 0.44
C ALA A 544 -3.58 3.06 0.97
N PRO A 545 -4.89 2.78 1.14
CA PRO A 545 -5.37 1.50 1.68
C PRO A 545 -5.02 0.30 0.77
N ASP A 546 -4.79 0.54 -0.52
CA ASP A 546 -4.33 -0.45 -1.50
C ASP A 546 -2.78 -0.55 -1.56
N ARG A 547 -2.07 -0.09 -0.52
CA ARG A 547 -0.61 -0.24 -0.36
C ARG A 547 -0.30 -0.86 0.98
N ARG A 548 0.35 -2.02 0.96
CA ARG A 548 0.88 -2.69 2.15
C ARG A 548 2.36 -2.93 2.01
N MET A 549 3.04 -2.93 3.15
CA MET A 549 4.47 -3.14 3.18
C MET A 549 4.89 -3.94 4.41
N VAL A 550 5.81 -4.87 4.22
CA VAL A 550 6.45 -5.65 5.26
C VAL A 550 7.92 -5.26 5.40
N ILE A 551 8.35 -4.99 6.63
CA ILE A 551 9.75 -4.95 7.02
C ILE A 551 10.10 -6.28 7.71
N ALA A 552 10.96 -7.06 7.07
CA ALA A 552 11.50 -8.28 7.62
C ALA A 552 12.71 -7.97 8.52
N SER A 553 12.68 -8.42 9.78
CA SER A 553 13.80 -8.32 10.72
C SER A 553 14.33 -9.70 11.12
N LEU A 554 15.60 -9.74 11.55
CA LEU A 554 16.21 -10.92 12.15
C LEU A 554 16.25 -10.74 13.67
N GLY A 555 15.55 -11.61 14.40
CA GLY A 555 15.58 -11.69 15.87
C GLY A 555 14.81 -10.58 16.62
N PRO A 556 14.85 -10.57 17.96
CA PRO A 556 14.10 -9.65 18.83
C PRO A 556 14.68 -8.21 18.86
N ALA A 557 15.28 -7.74 17.77
CA ALA A 557 15.72 -6.36 17.66
C ALA A 557 14.49 -5.47 17.40
N ALA A 558 13.95 -4.92 18.49
CA ALA A 558 13.17 -3.70 18.40
C ALA A 558 13.92 -2.68 17.52
N PRO A 559 13.22 -1.87 16.71
CA PRO A 559 13.87 -0.84 15.93
C PRO A 559 14.78 0.00 16.83
N PRO A 560 15.95 0.43 16.33
CA PRO A 560 16.93 1.12 17.16
C PRO A 560 16.30 2.35 17.82
N GLY A 561 16.57 2.53 19.12
CA GLY A 561 15.92 3.54 19.94
C GLY A 561 16.12 4.98 19.45
N GLY A 562 15.31 5.89 19.98
CA GLY A 562 15.37 7.32 19.68
C GLY A 562 14.04 7.85 19.16
N GLU A 563 13.67 9.04 19.63
CA GLU A 563 12.37 9.68 19.39
C GLU A 563 12.01 9.77 17.89
N LYS A 564 12.98 10.16 17.04
CA LYS A 564 12.79 10.23 15.58
C LYS A 564 12.61 8.86 14.92
N THR A 565 13.22 7.80 15.46
CA THR A 565 13.05 6.43 14.92
C THR A 565 11.68 5.88 15.29
N LEU A 566 11.27 6.08 16.55
CA LEU A 566 9.97 5.64 17.05
C LEU A 566 8.83 6.32 16.28
N ALA A 567 8.88 7.65 16.11
CA ALA A 567 7.90 8.37 15.30
C ALA A 567 7.81 7.84 13.86
N MET A 568 8.94 7.44 13.26
CA MET A 568 8.96 6.88 11.90
C MET A 568 8.41 5.46 11.83
N VAL A 569 8.66 4.64 12.86
CA VAL A 569 8.14 3.28 13.01
C VAL A 569 6.63 3.29 13.27
N ASP A 570 6.16 4.19 14.13
CA ASP A 570 4.74 4.34 14.46
C ASP A 570 3.98 4.83 13.25
N TRP A 571 4.50 5.87 12.56
CA TRP A 571 3.95 6.31 11.28
C TRP A 571 3.90 5.18 10.26
N PHE A 572 4.94 4.33 10.16
CA PHE A 572 4.93 3.18 9.25
C PHE A 572 3.79 2.20 9.58
N LYS A 573 3.60 1.87 10.87
CA LYS A 573 2.57 0.92 11.32
C LYS A 573 1.15 1.46 11.14
N GLU A 574 0.91 2.71 11.52
CA GLU A 574 -0.37 3.40 11.36
C GLU A 574 -0.87 3.42 9.90
N ASN A 575 0.06 3.40 8.95
CA ASN A 575 -0.23 3.49 7.53
C ASN A 575 -0.27 2.11 6.82
N GLY A 576 -0.41 1.01 7.57
CA GLY A 576 -0.55 -0.35 7.03
C GLY A 576 0.77 -1.11 6.86
N GLY A 577 1.82 -0.66 7.55
CA GLY A 577 3.14 -1.27 7.56
C GLY A 577 3.26 -2.35 8.62
N ILE A 578 3.86 -3.48 8.26
CA ILE A 578 3.98 -4.65 9.12
C ILE A 578 5.46 -4.90 9.39
N PHE A 579 5.84 -5.03 10.66
CA PHE A 579 7.14 -5.58 11.02
C PHE A 579 6.97 -7.08 11.24
N ALA A 580 7.58 -7.89 10.39
CA ALA A 580 7.55 -9.33 10.50
C ALA A 580 8.94 -9.84 10.90
N ARG A 581 8.96 -10.74 11.88
CA ARG A 581 10.18 -11.46 12.23
C ARG A 581 10.30 -12.64 11.26
N LEU A 582 11.48 -12.85 10.70
CA LEU A 582 11.74 -14.10 9.97
C LEU A 582 12.07 -15.20 10.98
N SER A 583 11.21 -16.21 11.09
CA SER A 583 11.48 -17.37 11.91
C SER A 583 12.56 -18.25 11.28
N ASP A 584 13.22 -19.09 12.08
CA ASP A 584 14.18 -20.07 11.56
C ASP A 584 13.51 -21.02 10.55
N ASP A 585 12.22 -21.33 10.75
CA ASP A 585 11.43 -22.15 9.84
C ASP A 585 11.15 -21.44 8.51
N ASP A 586 10.83 -20.13 8.54
CA ASP A 586 10.67 -19.31 7.33
C ASP A 586 11.97 -19.24 6.54
N LEU A 587 13.10 -18.99 7.22
CA LEU A 587 14.41 -18.91 6.60
C LEU A 587 14.80 -20.24 5.93
N LYS A 588 14.61 -21.37 6.62
CA LYS A 588 14.85 -22.71 6.06
C LYS A 588 13.93 -23.02 4.89
N THR A 589 12.66 -22.60 4.97
CA THR A 589 11.69 -22.74 3.88
C THR A 589 12.12 -21.92 2.65
N MET A 590 12.50 -20.66 2.82
CA MET A 590 12.98 -19.81 1.72
C MET A 590 14.29 -20.31 1.11
N LEU A 591 15.22 -20.84 1.92
CA LEU A 591 16.46 -21.45 1.43
C LEU A 591 16.18 -22.72 0.61
N ALA A 592 15.27 -23.57 1.07
CA ALA A 592 14.84 -24.77 0.33
C ALA A 592 14.18 -24.39 -1.01
N LEU A 593 13.30 -23.38 -1.00
CA LEU A 593 12.67 -22.86 -2.21
C LEU A 593 13.69 -22.27 -3.20
N GLN A 594 14.65 -21.51 -2.71
CA GLN A 594 15.71 -20.93 -3.54
C GLN A 594 16.60 -22.02 -4.16
N ALA A 595 16.96 -23.06 -3.40
CA ALA A 595 17.74 -24.18 -3.91
C ALA A 595 16.98 -24.93 -5.03
N MET A 596 15.69 -25.21 -4.82
CA MET A 596 14.84 -25.85 -5.83
C MET A 596 14.61 -24.96 -7.07
N GLU A 597 14.48 -23.63 -6.88
CA GLU A 597 14.39 -22.65 -7.98
C GLU A 597 15.68 -22.64 -8.82
N ASN A 598 16.85 -22.74 -8.18
CA ASN A 598 18.15 -22.72 -8.86
C ASN A 598 18.44 -24.01 -9.64
N GLU A 599 17.98 -25.16 -9.15
CA GLU A 599 18.09 -26.44 -9.86
C GLU A 599 17.17 -26.50 -11.10
N ARG A 600 16.12 -25.66 -11.17
CA ARG A 600 15.19 -25.51 -12.31
C ARG A 600 14.60 -26.84 -12.79
N SER A 601 14.21 -27.68 -11.85
CA SER A 601 13.79 -29.04 -12.16
C SER A 601 12.37 -29.14 -12.74
N PRO A 602 12.13 -30.05 -13.72
CA PRO A 602 10.82 -30.20 -14.36
C PRO A 602 9.71 -30.58 -13.37
N GLY A 603 8.64 -29.78 -13.33
CA GLY A 603 7.48 -30.02 -12.45
C GLY A 603 7.45 -29.21 -11.15
N PHE A 604 8.50 -28.43 -10.86
CA PHE A 604 8.58 -27.56 -9.68
C PHE A 604 7.38 -26.59 -9.56
N LEU A 605 6.95 -25.97 -10.67
CA LEU A 605 5.80 -25.05 -10.67
C LEU A 605 4.47 -25.74 -10.33
N ASN A 606 4.28 -26.99 -10.76
CA ASN A 606 3.08 -27.76 -10.40
C ASN A 606 3.10 -28.14 -8.92
N TRP A 607 4.27 -28.56 -8.42
CA TRP A 607 4.46 -28.84 -7.00
C TRP A 607 4.21 -27.60 -6.12
N LEU A 608 4.70 -26.41 -6.53
CA LEU A 608 4.41 -25.15 -5.83
C LEU A 608 2.91 -24.89 -5.75
N LYS A 609 2.18 -24.97 -6.88
CA LYS A 609 0.72 -24.76 -6.90
C LYS A 609 -0.04 -25.69 -5.95
N GLU A 610 0.45 -26.91 -5.76
CA GLU A 610 -0.18 -27.90 -4.88
C GLU A 610 0.20 -27.73 -3.40
N GLN A 611 1.48 -27.49 -3.09
CA GLN A 611 1.98 -27.49 -1.70
C GLN A 611 1.98 -26.11 -1.04
N LYS A 612 1.97 -25.03 -1.83
CA LYS A 612 1.89 -23.62 -1.39
C LYS A 612 2.81 -23.21 -0.21
N PRO A 613 4.10 -23.59 -0.22
CA PRO A 613 5.02 -23.33 0.89
C PRO A 613 5.29 -21.84 1.15
N ALA A 614 5.33 -20.97 0.12
CA ALA A 614 5.55 -19.54 0.29
C ALA A 614 4.32 -18.78 0.79
N THR A 615 3.12 -19.28 0.50
CA THR A 615 1.84 -18.76 1.01
C THR A 615 1.73 -18.95 2.52
N GLY A 616 2.34 -20.00 3.06
CA GLY A 616 2.37 -20.31 4.49
C GLY A 616 3.46 -19.58 5.29
N LEU A 617 4.27 -18.71 4.67
CA LEU A 617 5.25 -17.91 5.40
C LEU A 617 4.55 -16.85 6.24
N GLU A 618 4.99 -16.66 7.49
CA GLU A 618 4.34 -15.76 8.46
C GLU A 618 4.20 -14.32 7.92
N PHE A 619 5.26 -13.83 7.26
CA PHE A 619 5.27 -12.48 6.70
C PHE A 619 4.43 -12.33 5.42
N MET A 620 3.98 -13.44 4.82
CA MET A 620 3.12 -13.48 3.62
C MET A 620 1.64 -13.70 3.95
N GLU A 621 1.29 -14.07 5.19
CA GLU A 621 -0.11 -14.32 5.61
C GLU A 621 -1.03 -13.12 5.30
N SER A 622 -0.53 -11.91 5.55
CA SER A 622 -1.28 -10.67 5.29
C SER A 622 -1.41 -10.31 3.80
N ALA A 623 -0.60 -10.93 2.93
CA ALA A 623 -0.58 -10.71 1.49
C ALA A 623 -1.74 -11.43 0.80
N THR A 624 -2.04 -12.66 1.21
CA THR A 624 -3.06 -13.54 0.60
C THR A 624 -4.47 -12.93 0.57
N PRO A 625 -5.09 -12.53 1.71
CA PRO A 625 -6.41 -11.91 1.67
C PRO A 625 -6.38 -10.53 1.00
N PHE A 626 -5.26 -9.83 1.08
CA PHE A 626 -5.09 -8.50 0.52
C PHE A 626 -4.96 -8.51 -1.01
N LEU A 627 -4.22 -9.46 -1.60
CA LEU A 627 -3.95 -9.50 -3.05
C LEU A 627 -4.98 -10.33 -3.82
N LEU A 628 -5.52 -11.39 -3.22
CA LEU A 628 -6.36 -12.37 -3.94
C LEU A 628 -7.87 -12.11 -3.84
N GLU A 629 -8.30 -11.08 -3.10
CA GLU A 629 -9.73 -10.82 -2.81
C GLU A 629 -10.50 -12.01 -2.22
N LYS A 630 -9.80 -13.00 -1.67
CA LYS A 630 -10.43 -14.09 -0.97
C LYS A 630 -11.07 -13.54 0.30
N LYS A 631 -12.40 -13.61 0.39
CA LYS A 631 -13.08 -13.67 1.70
C LYS A 631 -12.38 -14.76 2.51
N PRO A 632 -12.17 -14.59 3.83
CA PRO A 632 -11.74 -15.71 4.65
C PRO A 632 -12.75 -16.85 4.43
N GLU A 633 -12.33 -17.90 3.72
CA GLU A 633 -13.09 -19.14 3.64
C GLU A 633 -13.13 -19.70 5.06
N LYS A 634 -14.36 -19.95 5.51
CA LYS A 634 -14.84 -20.73 6.67
C LYS A 634 -13.83 -20.98 7.82
N PRO A 635 -14.19 -20.70 9.09
CA PRO A 635 -13.34 -21.06 10.22
C PRO A 635 -12.99 -22.55 10.19
N PRO A 636 -11.78 -22.93 10.67
CA PRO A 636 -11.34 -24.32 10.65
C PRO A 636 -12.37 -25.23 11.30
N ALA A 637 -12.56 -26.42 10.72
CA ALA A 637 -13.36 -27.48 11.31
C ALA A 637 -12.89 -27.78 12.75
N PRO A 638 -13.79 -28.25 13.64
CA PRO A 638 -13.48 -28.45 15.04
C PRO A 638 -12.30 -29.44 15.17
N LEU A 639 -11.29 -29.07 15.96
CA LEU A 639 -10.31 -30.05 16.44
C LEU A 639 -11.02 -31.06 17.36
N PRO A 640 -10.55 -32.32 17.40
CA PRO A 640 -11.14 -33.36 18.24
C PRO A 640 -11.07 -32.99 19.72
N ASP A 641 -12.09 -33.43 20.45
CA ASP A 641 -12.32 -33.21 21.87
C ASP A 641 -11.04 -33.24 22.71
N SER A 642 -10.77 -32.10 23.37
CA SER A 642 -10.03 -32.03 24.61
C SER A 642 -10.75 -31.05 25.54
N PRO A 643 -10.72 -31.31 26.84
CA PRO A 643 -11.89 -31.22 27.71
C PRO A 643 -12.35 -29.77 27.88
N ALA A 644 -13.66 -29.59 27.93
CA ALA A 644 -14.29 -28.33 28.25
C ALA A 644 -13.69 -27.71 29.52
N PRO A 645 -13.30 -26.42 29.52
CA PRO A 645 -13.24 -25.66 30.75
C PRO A 645 -14.68 -25.41 31.21
N ASP A 646 -14.97 -25.89 32.42
CA ASP A 646 -16.27 -25.83 33.08
C ASP A 646 -16.98 -24.47 32.98
N SER A 647 -18.24 -24.53 32.53
CA SER A 647 -19.36 -23.62 32.84
C SER A 647 -19.12 -22.10 32.77
N ALA A 648 -19.39 -21.49 31.61
CA ALA A 648 -19.83 -20.09 31.54
C ALA A 648 -21.38 -20.05 31.59
N PRO A 649 -22.00 -19.14 32.36
CA PRO A 649 -23.46 -19.11 32.55
C PRO A 649 -24.21 -18.75 31.27
N GLN A 650 -25.16 -19.60 30.88
CA GLN A 650 -26.13 -19.35 29.80
C GLN A 650 -27.28 -18.46 30.32
N GLY A 651 -27.05 -17.15 30.40
CA GLY A 651 -28.09 -16.16 30.68
C GLY A 651 -28.25 -15.18 29.53
N ASP A 652 -29.49 -14.77 29.22
CA ASP A 652 -29.75 -13.72 28.24
C ASP A 652 -29.47 -12.32 28.83
N PHE A 653 -28.95 -11.42 28.01
CA PHE A 653 -28.70 -10.03 28.41
C PHE A 653 -30.00 -9.23 28.31
N VAL A 654 -30.62 -8.92 29.46
CA VAL A 654 -31.92 -8.24 29.51
C VAL A 654 -31.78 -6.75 29.17
N LEU A 655 -32.55 -6.26 28.20
CA LEU A 655 -32.62 -4.85 27.80
C LEU A 655 -33.71 -4.08 28.56
N GLY A 656 -34.89 -4.69 28.74
CA GLY A 656 -36.03 -4.06 29.41
C GLY A 656 -37.34 -4.78 29.13
N LEU A 657 -38.47 -4.11 29.37
CA LEU A 657 -39.80 -4.63 29.08
C LEU A 657 -40.20 -4.32 27.63
N GLY A 658 -40.83 -5.27 26.94
CA GLY A 658 -41.51 -5.00 25.68
C GLY A 658 -42.56 -3.90 25.85
N ALA A 659 -42.64 -2.98 24.89
CA ALA A 659 -43.66 -1.92 24.92
C ALA A 659 -45.07 -2.50 24.71
N ASP A 660 -46.08 -1.93 25.38
CA ASP A 660 -47.49 -2.33 25.27
C ASP A 660 -47.96 -2.48 23.81
N PRO A 661 -48.88 -3.42 23.53
CA PRO A 661 -49.42 -3.60 22.20
C PRO A 661 -50.19 -2.38 21.71
N ASP A 662 -50.13 -2.20 20.40
CA ASP A 662 -50.75 -1.14 19.61
C ASP A 662 -52.26 -1.00 19.94
N PRO A 663 -52.79 0.20 20.25
CA PRO A 663 -54.22 0.39 20.51
C PRO A 663 -55.15 0.06 19.32
N GLU A 664 -54.60 -0.23 18.13
CA GLU A 664 -55.33 -0.66 16.92
C GLU A 664 -55.27 -2.18 16.63
N ALA A 665 -54.70 -3.00 17.52
CA ALA A 665 -54.67 -4.45 17.34
C ALA A 665 -56.04 -5.11 17.56
N ASP A 666 -56.37 -6.11 16.72
CA ASP A 666 -57.60 -6.91 16.79
C ASP A 666 -57.76 -7.54 18.19
N PRO A 667 -58.93 -7.42 18.87
CA PRO A 667 -59.12 -7.92 20.23
C PRO A 667 -58.76 -9.41 20.43
N ALA A 668 -58.74 -10.20 19.37
CA ALA A 668 -58.36 -11.61 19.41
C ALA A 668 -56.85 -11.85 19.60
N ASP A 669 -55.99 -10.90 19.24
CA ASP A 669 -54.52 -10.97 19.45
C ASP A 669 -54.10 -10.36 20.80
N ALA A 670 -54.93 -9.49 21.39
CA ALA A 670 -54.68 -8.84 22.67
C ALA A 670 -54.70 -9.81 23.87
N GLU A 671 -55.45 -10.92 23.79
CA GLU A 671 -55.47 -11.93 24.86
C GLU A 671 -54.26 -12.86 24.87
N LYS A 672 -53.47 -12.93 23.79
CA LYS A 672 -52.22 -13.71 23.74
C LYS A 672 -50.98 -12.91 24.17
N GLN A 673 -51.09 -11.60 24.38
CA GLN A 673 -49.99 -10.68 24.73
C GLN A 673 -50.08 -10.12 26.16
N LYS A 674 -50.70 -10.85 27.10
CA LYS A 674 -50.75 -10.49 28.53
C LYS A 674 -49.67 -11.16 29.39
N THR A 675 -48.48 -11.32 28.83
CA THR A 675 -47.23 -11.49 29.60
C THR A 675 -46.26 -10.44 29.08
N ALA A 676 -45.80 -9.54 29.95
CA ALA A 676 -44.84 -8.49 29.57
C ALA A 676 -43.54 -9.15 29.11
N ASP A 677 -43.37 -9.37 27.80
CA ASP A 677 -42.22 -10.05 27.22
C ASP A 677 -40.95 -9.25 27.56
N VAL A 678 -40.09 -9.83 28.39
CA VAL A 678 -38.76 -9.28 28.68
C VAL A 678 -37.96 -9.34 27.39
N ILE A 679 -37.48 -8.18 26.91
CA ILE A 679 -36.61 -8.16 25.74
C ILE A 679 -35.21 -8.52 26.19
N ALA A 680 -34.77 -9.73 25.82
CA ALA A 680 -33.46 -10.25 26.14
C ALA A 680 -32.69 -10.55 24.84
N VAL A 681 -31.39 -10.30 24.85
CA VAL A 681 -30.53 -10.47 23.68
C VAL A 681 -29.25 -11.25 24.04
N PRO A 682 -28.62 -11.97 23.11
CA PRO A 682 -27.41 -12.74 23.44
C PRO A 682 -26.28 -11.80 23.89
N PRO A 683 -25.62 -12.03 25.06
CA PRO A 683 -24.60 -11.12 25.59
C PRO A 683 -23.44 -10.83 24.62
N GLY A 684 -23.07 -11.81 23.81
CA GLY A 684 -22.00 -11.72 22.83
C GLY A 684 -22.19 -10.65 21.75
N ILE A 685 -23.41 -10.13 21.55
CA ILE A 685 -23.65 -9.06 20.57
C ILE A 685 -23.06 -7.73 21.03
N PHE A 686 -22.85 -7.56 22.33
CA PHE A 686 -22.23 -6.36 22.88
C PHE A 686 -20.71 -6.38 22.78
N ALA A 687 -20.09 -7.49 22.35
CA ALA A 687 -18.65 -7.56 22.14
C ALA A 687 -18.21 -6.66 20.97
N GLY A 688 -17.40 -5.65 21.26
CA GLY A 688 -17.06 -4.56 20.35
C GLY A 688 -17.74 -3.24 20.75
N ALA A 689 -18.14 -2.41 19.79
CA ALA A 689 -18.69 -1.08 20.05
C ALA A 689 -20.23 -1.05 19.98
N SER A 690 -20.85 -0.43 20.98
CA SER A 690 -22.28 -0.08 21.03
C SER A 690 -22.44 1.42 21.28
N MET A 691 -23.48 2.03 20.74
CA MET A 691 -23.75 3.47 20.86
C MET A 691 -25.14 3.73 21.43
N ILE A 692 -25.25 4.61 22.42
CA ILE A 692 -26.51 5.15 22.91
C ILE A 692 -26.62 6.59 22.39
N LEU A 693 -27.59 6.83 21.50
CA LEU A 693 -27.89 8.12 20.90
C LEU A 693 -29.26 8.57 21.37
N SER A 694 -29.30 9.64 22.14
CA SER A 694 -30.55 10.26 22.57
C SER A 694 -30.38 11.77 22.69
N GLY A 695 -31.47 12.50 22.92
CA GLY A 695 -31.44 13.87 23.43
C GLY A 695 -31.63 13.90 24.94
N GLU A 696 -31.54 15.10 25.50
CA GLU A 696 -31.77 15.37 26.93
C GLU A 696 -33.15 14.86 27.39
N GLY A 697 -33.21 14.25 28.57
CA GLY A 697 -34.45 13.74 29.17
C GLY A 697 -35.00 12.43 28.54
N SER A 698 -34.26 11.78 27.64
CA SER A 698 -34.66 10.49 27.04
C SER A 698 -34.49 9.28 27.98
N GLY A 699 -33.80 9.44 29.12
CA GLY A 699 -33.49 8.33 30.04
C GLY A 699 -32.18 7.59 29.73
N LYS A 700 -31.19 8.24 29.10
CA LYS A 700 -29.84 7.69 28.81
C LYS A 700 -29.22 7.05 30.06
N ASN A 701 -29.25 7.76 31.18
CA ASN A 701 -28.61 7.31 32.43
C ASN A 701 -29.34 6.09 33.01
N ALA A 702 -30.67 6.06 32.95
CA ALA A 702 -31.46 4.90 33.36
C ALA A 702 -31.12 3.67 32.49
N LEU A 703 -30.98 3.85 31.17
CA LEU A 703 -30.56 2.78 30.27
C LEU A 703 -29.16 2.26 30.62
N VAL A 704 -28.19 3.16 30.84
CA VAL A 704 -26.82 2.78 31.27
C VAL A 704 -26.85 1.94 32.55
N LEU A 705 -27.62 2.36 33.57
CA LEU A 705 -27.76 1.59 34.82
C LEU A 705 -28.41 0.22 34.59
N SER A 706 -29.41 0.14 33.70
CA SER A 706 -30.02 -1.14 33.32
C SER A 706 -29.01 -2.08 32.67
N LEU A 707 -28.16 -1.58 31.77
CA LEU A 707 -27.10 -2.38 31.14
C LEU A 707 -26.04 -2.84 32.15
N VAL A 708 -25.69 -2.01 33.14
CA VAL A 708 -24.78 -2.37 34.24
C VAL A 708 -25.38 -3.51 35.08
N ARG A 709 -26.67 -3.45 35.41
CA ARG A 709 -27.38 -4.52 36.15
C ARG A 709 -27.40 -5.83 35.37
N SER A 710 -27.69 -5.78 34.07
CA SER A 710 -27.69 -6.97 33.21
C SER A 710 -26.29 -7.58 33.05
N ALA A 711 -25.25 -6.76 32.96
CA ALA A 711 -23.87 -7.23 32.95
C ALA A 711 -23.49 -7.90 34.28
N ALA A 712 -23.88 -7.30 35.41
CA ALA A 712 -23.63 -7.86 36.74
C ALA A 712 -24.32 -9.23 36.94
N ALA A 713 -25.56 -9.38 36.47
CA ALA A 713 -26.27 -10.66 36.50
C ALA A 713 -25.55 -11.78 35.72
N LEU A 714 -24.77 -11.41 34.70
CA LEU A 714 -23.94 -12.32 33.90
C LEU A 714 -22.51 -12.50 34.44
N ASN A 715 -22.20 -11.95 35.61
CA ASN A 715 -20.85 -11.85 36.16
C ASN A 715 -19.85 -11.15 35.21
N ALA A 716 -20.33 -10.26 34.34
CA ALA A 716 -19.48 -9.44 33.48
C ALA A 716 -19.08 -8.15 34.22
N PRO A 717 -17.79 -7.99 34.61
CA PRO A 717 -17.35 -6.80 35.34
C PRO A 717 -17.50 -5.54 34.48
N THR A 718 -18.00 -4.46 35.07
CA THR A 718 -18.34 -3.22 34.35
C THR A 718 -17.55 -2.03 34.88
N VAL A 719 -17.00 -1.22 33.98
CA VAL A 719 -16.25 -0.01 34.28
C VAL A 719 -16.93 1.18 33.61
N ILE A 720 -17.14 2.28 34.33
CA ILE A 720 -17.79 3.50 33.81
C ILE A 720 -16.78 4.65 33.77
N PHE A 721 -16.70 5.37 32.66
CA PHE A 721 -16.00 6.65 32.51
C PHE A 721 -17.04 7.75 32.46
N ASP A 722 -17.19 8.46 33.58
CA ASP A 722 -18.18 9.51 33.77
C ASP A 722 -17.55 10.87 33.50
N SER A 723 -17.83 11.45 32.33
CA SER A 723 -17.42 12.83 32.02
C SER A 723 -18.56 13.84 32.22
N GLY A 724 -19.80 13.39 32.39
CA GLY A 724 -20.96 14.24 32.65
C GLY A 724 -21.22 14.53 34.13
N GLY A 725 -20.58 13.77 35.03
CA GLY A 725 -20.79 13.82 36.48
C GLY A 725 -22.10 13.16 36.93
N ALA A 726 -22.85 12.54 36.02
CA ALA A 726 -24.19 12.01 36.28
C ALA A 726 -24.19 10.72 37.14
N PHE A 727 -23.07 10.02 37.18
CA PHE A 727 -22.91 8.77 37.93
C PHE A 727 -22.09 8.98 39.23
N GLY A 728 -21.51 10.16 39.42
CA GLY A 728 -20.73 10.54 40.60
C GLY A 728 -21.53 10.77 41.90
N GLU A 729 -22.84 11.03 41.82
CA GLU A 729 -23.78 11.19 42.96
C GLU A 729 -24.57 9.93 43.30
N ILE A 730 -24.57 8.93 42.41
CA ILE A 730 -25.27 7.64 42.62
C ILE A 730 -24.61 6.85 43.77
N SER A 731 -23.39 7.22 44.18
CA SER A 731 -22.77 6.74 45.42
C SER A 731 -23.51 7.15 46.71
N SER A 732 -24.44 8.11 46.64
CA SER A 732 -25.09 8.76 47.81
C SER A 732 -26.62 8.74 47.80
N LEU A 733 -27.29 8.23 46.76
CA LEU A 733 -28.74 8.08 46.74
C LEU A 733 -29.14 6.79 47.48
N GLY A 734 -29.11 6.87 48.80
CA GLY A 734 -29.66 5.86 49.70
C GLY A 734 -31.17 5.77 49.55
N ASN A 735 -31.66 4.57 49.25
CA ASN A 735 -32.91 4.08 49.81
C ASN A 735 -32.52 2.93 50.77
N PRO A 736 -32.91 2.96 52.06
CA PRO A 736 -32.39 2.04 53.09
C PRO A 736 -32.67 0.54 52.88
N GLU A 737 -33.42 0.16 51.84
CA GLU A 737 -33.79 -1.23 51.55
C GLU A 737 -33.09 -1.82 50.30
N SER A 738 -32.24 -1.07 49.59
CA SER A 738 -31.58 -1.55 48.35
C SER A 738 -30.07 -1.28 48.33
N HIS A 739 -29.38 -1.74 49.37
CA HIS A 739 -27.92 -1.76 49.44
C HIS A 739 -27.32 -2.66 48.36
N ASP A 740 -27.02 -2.17 47.15
CA ASP A 740 -26.34 -3.01 46.14
C ASP A 740 -25.33 -2.32 45.22
N PHE A 741 -24.99 -1.03 45.41
CA PHE A 741 -23.93 -0.37 44.64
C PHE A 741 -22.86 0.23 45.55
N ASP A 742 -21.67 -0.35 45.53
CA ASP A 742 -20.47 0.20 46.18
C ASP A 742 -19.62 0.86 45.08
N ILE A 743 -19.67 2.19 44.98
CA ILE A 743 -18.94 2.98 43.98
C ILE A 743 -17.68 3.57 44.65
N ASP A 744 -16.54 2.89 44.53
CA ASP A 744 -15.25 3.34 45.09
C ASP A 744 -14.69 4.56 44.32
N LYS A 745 -14.61 5.72 44.98
CA LYS A 745 -14.00 6.96 44.44
C LYS A 745 -12.47 6.89 44.54
N LYS A 746 -11.80 6.14 43.66
CA LYS A 746 -10.36 6.31 43.41
C LYS A 746 -10.12 7.29 42.27
N SER A 747 -9.99 8.57 42.64
CA SER A 747 -9.62 9.67 41.78
C SER A 747 -8.44 9.30 40.86
N MET A 748 -8.49 9.74 39.60
CA MET A 748 -7.52 9.64 38.48
C MET A 748 -6.00 9.58 38.76
N GLN A 749 -5.54 9.75 39.99
CA GLN A 749 -4.15 9.57 40.41
C GLN A 749 -3.63 8.15 40.18
N THR A 750 -4.50 7.12 40.22
CA THR A 750 -4.07 5.72 40.04
C THR A 750 -3.62 5.46 38.60
N TRP A 751 -4.43 5.79 37.59
CA TRP A 751 -4.07 5.61 36.17
C TRP A 751 -2.98 6.56 35.66
N ARG A 752 -2.69 7.66 36.37
CA ARG A 752 -1.51 8.50 36.12
C ARG A 752 -0.19 7.80 36.48
N LYS A 753 -0.19 6.79 37.35
CA LYS A 753 1.02 6.04 37.74
C LYS A 753 1.38 4.99 36.68
N PRO A 754 2.63 4.94 36.19
CA PRO A 754 3.08 3.87 35.29
C PRO A 754 2.89 2.50 35.95
N GLY A 755 2.44 1.49 35.20
CA GLY A 755 2.40 0.09 35.68
C GLY A 755 1.14 -0.34 36.43
N VAL A 756 0.03 0.40 36.36
CA VAL A 756 -1.26 -0.11 36.88
C VAL A 756 -1.78 -1.24 35.99
N GLU A 757 -2.00 -2.40 36.59
CA GLU A 757 -2.56 -3.57 35.93
C GLU A 757 -4.09 -3.42 35.80
N PRO A 758 -4.66 -3.35 34.58
CA PRO A 758 -6.12 -3.21 34.40
C PRO A 758 -6.90 -4.38 35.01
N GLY A 759 -6.26 -5.54 35.16
CA GLY A 759 -6.85 -6.73 35.75
C GLY A 759 -7.38 -6.54 37.18
N ARG A 760 -6.84 -5.59 37.95
CA ARG A 760 -7.35 -5.25 39.30
C ARG A 760 -8.69 -4.54 39.30
N LEU A 761 -9.05 -3.84 38.21
CA LEU A 761 -10.37 -3.18 38.09
C LEU A 761 -11.47 -4.17 37.70
N PHE A 762 -11.06 -5.27 37.06
CA PHE A 762 -11.94 -6.38 36.71
C PHE A 762 -11.85 -7.55 37.72
N ARG A 763 -11.06 -7.41 38.80
CA ARG A 763 -10.91 -8.41 39.89
C ARG A 763 -11.01 -7.76 41.26
N GLU A 764 -12.14 -8.00 41.93
CA GLU A 764 -12.19 -8.32 43.36
C GLU A 764 -13.54 -9.02 43.65
N ARG A 765 -13.53 -10.36 43.67
CA ARG A 765 -14.39 -11.12 44.58
C ARG A 765 -13.52 -11.35 45.82
N GLU A 766 -13.68 -10.53 46.84
CA GLU A 766 -13.47 -11.03 48.20
C GLU A 766 -14.80 -11.58 48.70
N SER A 767 -14.71 -12.77 49.27
CA SER A 767 -15.79 -13.63 49.71
C SER A 767 -16.65 -13.01 50.82
N SER A 768 -17.91 -13.47 50.85
CA SER A 768 -18.86 -13.54 51.97
C SER A 768 -19.53 -12.25 52.48
N ILE A 769 -20.77 -12.03 52.05
CA ILE A 769 -21.92 -11.83 52.95
C ILE A 769 -23.12 -12.60 52.35
N GLN A 770 -23.79 -13.41 53.15
CA GLN A 770 -25.04 -14.10 52.78
C GLN A 770 -26.11 -13.07 52.40
N GLY A 771 -26.73 -13.21 51.22
CA GLY A 771 -28.10 -12.72 50.98
C GLY A 771 -28.31 -11.68 49.87
N PHE A 772 -27.34 -10.85 49.49
CA PHE A 772 -27.50 -9.85 48.40
C PHE A 772 -26.19 -9.67 47.62
N ALA A 773 -26.26 -9.67 46.29
CA ALA A 773 -25.10 -9.61 45.41
C ALA A 773 -24.73 -8.15 45.10
N LYS A 774 -23.88 -7.54 45.93
CA LYS A 774 -23.34 -6.19 45.68
C LYS A 774 -22.77 -6.08 44.26
N ILE A 775 -23.31 -5.17 43.45
CA ILE A 775 -22.84 -4.85 42.11
C ILE A 775 -21.67 -3.87 42.23
N HIS A 776 -20.45 -4.32 41.94
CA HIS A 776 -19.26 -3.47 41.93
C HIS A 776 -18.97 -2.97 40.50
N ALA A 777 -19.20 -1.68 40.25
CA ALA A 777 -18.91 -1.02 38.98
C ALA A 777 -18.07 0.24 39.24
N PRO A 778 -16.72 0.18 39.12
CA PRO A 778 -15.87 1.35 39.32
C PRO A 778 -16.24 2.49 38.35
N VAL A 779 -16.46 3.68 38.91
CA VAL A 779 -16.76 4.91 38.16
C VAL A 779 -15.53 5.81 38.14
N PHE A 780 -15.05 6.13 36.95
CA PHE A 780 -13.98 7.07 36.69
C PHE A 780 -14.55 8.45 36.41
N ASP A 781 -14.48 9.34 37.39
CA ASP A 781 -14.88 10.73 37.25
C ASP A 781 -13.82 11.52 36.44
N ALA A 782 -14.21 11.95 35.25
CA ALA A 782 -13.46 12.81 34.35
C ALA A 782 -14.03 14.24 34.26
N SER A 783 -15.05 14.57 35.07
CA SER A 783 -15.76 15.85 34.99
C SER A 783 -14.86 17.06 35.26
N GLY A 784 -13.88 16.91 36.14
CA GLY A 784 -12.87 17.94 36.43
C GLY A 784 -11.83 18.16 35.32
N MET A 785 -11.81 17.35 34.27
CA MET A 785 -10.82 17.43 33.17
C MET A 785 -11.39 17.97 31.85
N ILE A 786 -12.69 18.29 31.83
CA ILE A 786 -13.42 18.72 30.62
C ILE A 786 -12.89 20.05 30.05
N ALA A 787 -12.28 20.91 30.89
CA ALA A 787 -11.78 22.21 30.45
C ALA A 787 -10.59 22.13 29.46
N ASN A 788 -9.93 20.97 29.33
CA ASN A 788 -8.79 20.80 28.44
C ASN A 788 -8.88 19.50 27.63
N PHE A 789 -9.38 19.62 26.39
CA PHE A 789 -9.50 18.51 25.45
C PHE A 789 -8.20 17.70 25.30
N LYS A 790 -7.04 18.37 25.32
CA LYS A 790 -5.74 17.71 25.18
C LYS A 790 -5.44 16.77 26.36
N VAL A 791 -5.80 17.16 27.58
CA VAL A 791 -5.61 16.33 28.79
C VAL A 791 -6.51 15.11 28.77
N LEU A 792 -7.75 15.28 28.30
CA LEU A 792 -8.70 14.17 28.14
C LEU A 792 -8.25 13.20 27.04
N ASP A 793 -7.76 13.72 25.91
CA ASP A 793 -7.25 12.92 24.80
C ASP A 793 -5.96 12.16 25.19
N GLU A 794 -5.01 12.79 25.89
CA GLU A 794 -3.82 12.12 26.45
C GLU A 794 -4.17 11.00 27.44
N LEU A 795 -5.19 11.23 28.29
CA LEU A 795 -5.73 10.20 29.17
C LEU A 795 -6.28 9.02 28.35
N MET A 796 -7.12 9.31 27.35
CA MET A 796 -7.73 8.28 26.50
C MET A 796 -6.70 7.46 25.74
N VAL A 797 -5.67 8.12 25.19
CA VAL A 797 -4.52 7.45 24.58
C VAL A 797 -3.89 6.44 25.55
N ARG A 798 -3.68 6.84 26.80
CA ARG A 798 -3.09 5.97 27.82
C ARG A 798 -4.01 4.83 28.23
N VAL A 799 -5.29 5.12 28.47
CA VAL A 799 -6.31 4.11 28.81
C VAL A 799 -6.42 3.07 27.70
N CYS A 800 -6.58 3.50 26.44
CA CYS A 800 -6.66 2.61 25.29
C CYS A 800 -5.40 1.74 25.16
N ARG A 801 -4.19 2.32 25.21
CA ARG A 801 -2.94 1.54 25.13
C ARG A 801 -2.84 0.47 26.23
N THR A 802 -3.18 0.84 27.47
CA THR A 802 -3.08 -0.07 28.61
C THR A 802 -4.11 -1.20 28.49
N LEU A 803 -5.35 -0.89 28.12
CA LEU A 803 -6.40 -1.88 27.90
C LEU A 803 -6.07 -2.81 26.73
N ILE A 804 -5.61 -2.26 25.60
CA ILE A 804 -5.16 -3.03 24.43
C ILE A 804 -4.05 -4.01 24.85
N GLN A 805 -3.03 -3.52 25.56
CA GLN A 805 -1.93 -4.38 26.00
C GLN A 805 -2.40 -5.47 26.96
N TRP A 806 -3.30 -5.14 27.89
CA TRP A 806 -3.87 -6.11 28.82
C TRP A 806 -4.75 -7.15 28.11
N MET A 807 -5.57 -6.73 27.16
CA MET A 807 -6.44 -7.61 26.37
C MET A 807 -5.63 -8.54 25.44
N LYS A 808 -4.49 -8.09 24.89
CA LYS A 808 -3.60 -8.91 24.03
C LYS A 808 -3.19 -10.23 24.70
N ASN A 809 -2.99 -10.22 26.02
CA ASN A 809 -2.51 -11.37 26.79
C ASN A 809 -3.61 -12.33 27.28
N ARG A 810 -4.88 -12.08 26.93
CA ARG A 810 -6.02 -12.94 27.29
C ARG A 810 -6.38 -13.89 26.14
N PRO A 811 -6.99 -15.07 26.41
CA PRO A 811 -7.48 -15.93 25.33
C PRO A 811 -8.57 -15.22 24.51
N ASP A 812 -8.75 -15.64 23.26
CA ASP A 812 -9.86 -15.18 22.43
C ASP A 812 -11.17 -15.78 22.97
N ALA A 813 -12.20 -14.95 23.04
CA ALA A 813 -13.51 -15.34 23.57
C ALA A 813 -14.64 -14.71 22.72
N PRO A 814 -14.68 -15.01 21.41
CA PRO A 814 -15.69 -14.45 20.53
C PRO A 814 -17.09 -14.93 20.93
N GLY A 815 -18.04 -14.01 21.07
CA GLY A 815 -19.43 -14.34 21.40
C GLY A 815 -19.74 -14.49 22.90
N VAL A 816 -18.74 -14.31 23.77
CA VAL A 816 -18.92 -14.21 25.23
C VAL A 816 -18.71 -12.77 25.68
N LEU A 817 -19.46 -12.31 26.69
CA LEU A 817 -19.25 -11.00 27.31
C LEU A 817 -18.43 -11.16 28.61
N ASN A 818 -17.12 -10.92 28.52
CA ASN A 818 -16.14 -10.98 29.60
C ASN A 818 -16.02 -9.69 30.42
N GLY A 819 -16.67 -8.60 29.99
CA GLY A 819 -16.67 -7.34 30.70
C GLY A 819 -17.17 -6.18 29.84
N LEU A 820 -17.54 -5.08 30.50
CA LEU A 820 -18.14 -3.91 29.88
C LEU A 820 -17.38 -2.63 30.26
N LEU A 821 -17.12 -1.78 29.28
CA LEU A 821 -16.59 -0.44 29.47
C LEU A 821 -17.61 0.57 28.93
N ILE A 822 -18.03 1.51 29.76
CA ILE A 822 -19.04 2.50 29.42
C ILE A 822 -18.39 3.88 29.44
N PHE A 823 -18.57 4.64 28.37
CA PHE A 823 -18.09 6.00 28.21
C PHE A 823 -19.28 6.95 28.15
N ASP A 824 -19.51 7.68 29.23
CA ASP A 824 -20.58 8.65 29.30
C ASP A 824 -20.16 10.01 28.72
N GLU A 825 -21.09 10.62 28.00
CA GLU A 825 -20.89 11.79 27.16
C GLU A 825 -19.78 11.60 26.11
N ALA A 826 -20.03 10.62 25.24
CA ALA A 826 -19.12 10.16 24.20
C ALA A 826 -18.60 11.26 23.26
N SER A 827 -19.33 12.37 23.08
CA SER A 827 -18.86 13.54 22.33
C SER A 827 -17.50 14.06 22.84
N ARG A 828 -17.18 13.83 24.13
CA ARG A 828 -15.90 14.20 24.77
C ARG A 828 -14.77 13.25 24.43
N PHE A 829 -15.06 11.97 24.29
CA PHE A 829 -14.07 10.92 24.04
C PHE A 829 -13.84 10.65 22.54
N ILE A 830 -14.89 10.82 21.73
CA ILE A 830 -14.89 10.57 20.29
C ILE A 830 -15.61 11.71 19.55
N PRO A 831 -15.07 12.95 19.57
CA PRO A 831 -15.72 14.11 18.97
C PRO A 831 -15.82 14.02 17.44
N ALA A 832 -16.89 14.56 16.86
CA ALA A 832 -17.12 14.61 15.41
C ALA A 832 -16.01 15.35 14.64
N SER A 833 -15.31 16.29 15.30
CA SER A 833 -14.18 17.02 14.70
C SER A 833 -12.97 16.14 14.35
N GLY A 834 -12.87 14.94 14.92
CA GLY A 834 -11.76 14.01 14.68
C GLY A 834 -10.37 14.52 15.09
N LYS A 835 -10.30 15.61 15.87
CA LYS A 835 -9.05 16.15 16.42
C LYS A 835 -8.62 15.30 17.63
N GLY A 836 -7.35 14.95 17.75
CA GLY A 836 -6.79 14.16 18.86
C GLY A 836 -6.00 12.92 18.41
N GLU A 837 -5.21 12.36 19.32
CA GLU A 837 -4.39 11.15 19.16
C GLU A 837 -5.14 9.85 19.57
N SER A 838 -6.23 9.95 20.34
CA SER A 838 -7.01 8.79 20.79
C SER A 838 -7.83 8.05 19.72
N PRO A 839 -8.36 8.67 18.62
CA PRO A 839 -9.29 7.98 17.71
C PRO A 839 -8.73 6.70 17.04
N PRO A 840 -7.47 6.64 16.56
CA PRO A 840 -6.90 5.39 16.03
C PRO A 840 -6.80 4.28 17.07
N LEU A 841 -6.46 4.62 18.31
CA LEU A 841 -6.37 3.67 19.43
C LEU A 841 -7.74 3.18 19.88
N ILE A 842 -8.77 4.02 19.82
CA ILE A 842 -10.15 3.62 20.09
C ILE A 842 -10.61 2.61 19.03
N ARG A 843 -10.23 2.76 17.75
CA ARG A 843 -10.50 1.74 16.71
C ARG A 843 -9.82 0.41 17.03
N GLU A 844 -8.53 0.43 17.38
CA GLU A 844 -7.82 -0.80 17.77
C GLU A 844 -8.46 -1.43 19.01
N LEU A 845 -8.86 -0.63 20.00
CA LEU A 845 -9.55 -1.12 21.21
C LEU A 845 -10.89 -1.77 20.86
N ILE A 846 -11.68 -1.22 19.93
CA ILE A 846 -12.95 -1.80 19.48
C ILE A 846 -12.74 -3.17 18.80
N GLU A 847 -11.77 -3.26 17.90
CA GLU A 847 -11.42 -4.52 17.22
C GLU A 847 -10.95 -5.58 18.22
N MET A 848 -10.13 -5.16 19.19
CA MET A 848 -9.61 -6.02 20.24
C MET A 848 -10.69 -6.50 21.20
N ALA A 849 -11.54 -5.59 21.65
CA ALA A 849 -12.65 -5.88 22.56
C ALA A 849 -13.58 -6.92 21.94
N ARG A 850 -13.89 -6.78 20.64
CA ARG A 850 -14.67 -7.79 19.91
C ARG A 850 -14.02 -9.17 19.90
N LYS A 851 -12.71 -9.25 19.66
CA LYS A 851 -11.95 -10.52 19.62
C LYS A 851 -11.87 -11.17 21.02
N LYS A 852 -11.79 -10.36 22.07
CA LYS A 852 -11.57 -10.78 23.46
C LYS A 852 -12.85 -10.86 24.29
N GLY A 853 -14.01 -10.56 23.70
CA GLY A 853 -15.31 -10.62 24.37
C GLY A 853 -15.61 -9.44 25.31
N PHE A 854 -15.04 -8.26 25.09
CA PHE A 854 -15.37 -7.06 25.86
C PHE A 854 -16.31 -6.14 25.09
N GLY A 855 -17.25 -5.51 25.79
CA GLY A 855 -18.13 -4.49 25.23
C GLY A 855 -17.67 -3.08 25.56
N LEU A 856 -17.76 -2.18 24.58
CA LEU A 856 -17.50 -0.74 24.70
C LEU A 856 -18.81 -0.01 24.37
N ILE A 857 -19.41 0.63 25.36
CA ILE A 857 -20.64 1.41 25.20
C ILE A 857 -20.30 2.89 25.23
N PHE A 858 -20.64 3.60 24.17
CA PHE A 858 -20.50 5.04 24.07
C PHE A 858 -21.89 5.68 24.19
N ALA A 859 -22.10 6.55 25.16
CA ALA A 859 -23.40 7.18 25.40
C ALA A 859 -23.31 8.70 25.25
N THR A 860 -24.21 9.34 24.50
CA THR A 860 -24.22 10.81 24.36
C THR A 860 -25.62 11.36 24.20
N GLU A 861 -25.85 12.55 24.74
CA GLU A 861 -27.08 13.32 24.53
C GLU A 861 -26.98 14.30 23.35
N SER A 862 -25.80 14.38 22.73
CA SER A 862 -25.52 15.23 21.58
C SER A 862 -25.03 14.41 20.37
N PRO A 863 -25.91 13.64 19.69
CA PRO A 863 -25.52 12.79 18.55
C PRO A 863 -24.81 13.53 17.40
N GLY A 864 -25.02 14.84 17.26
CA GLY A 864 -24.35 15.68 16.26
C GLY A 864 -22.86 15.86 16.49
N ASP A 865 -22.42 15.74 17.74
CA ASP A 865 -21.05 16.09 18.15
C ASP A 865 -20.14 14.87 18.31
N VAL A 866 -20.64 13.68 17.98
CA VAL A 866 -19.91 12.40 18.11
C VAL A 866 -19.49 11.84 16.75
N SER A 867 -18.27 11.31 16.66
CA SER A 867 -17.79 10.64 15.46
C SER A 867 -18.36 9.22 15.36
N LEU A 868 -19.22 9.00 14.37
CA LEU A 868 -19.82 7.69 14.10
C LEU A 868 -18.97 6.80 13.16
N ASP A 869 -17.83 7.32 12.66
CA ASP A 869 -16.91 6.59 11.77
C ASP A 869 -16.19 5.42 12.46
N LEU A 870 -16.32 5.33 13.78
CA LEU A 870 -15.78 4.25 14.61
C LEU A 870 -16.73 3.04 14.69
N MET A 871 -18.01 3.21 14.30
CA MET A 871 -19.03 2.18 14.36
C MET A 871 -19.08 1.40 13.03
N ASP A 872 -19.29 0.08 13.10
CA ASP A 872 -19.40 -0.78 11.91
C ASP A 872 -20.74 -1.53 11.87
N ARG A 873 -20.93 -2.40 10.87
CA ARG A 873 -22.18 -3.17 10.69
C ARG A 873 -22.48 -4.17 11.82
N ARG A 874 -21.53 -4.42 12.72
CA ARG A 874 -21.68 -5.30 13.89
C ARG A 874 -21.84 -4.49 15.18
N SER A 875 -21.91 -3.17 15.11
CA SER A 875 -22.21 -2.31 16.25
C SER A 875 -23.70 -2.32 16.58
N CYS A 876 -24.00 -2.23 17.88
CA CYS A 876 -25.36 -2.03 18.36
C CYS A 876 -25.67 -0.54 18.55
N TYR A 877 -26.91 -0.15 18.34
CA TYR A 877 -27.40 1.20 18.59
C TYR A 877 -28.61 1.16 19.52
N PHE A 878 -28.63 2.05 20.50
CA PHE A 878 -29.80 2.37 21.32
C PHE A 878 -30.23 3.79 20.96
N LEU A 879 -31.42 3.92 20.40
CA LEU A 879 -31.91 5.17 19.85
C LEU A 879 -33.08 5.66 20.70
N GLY A 880 -32.85 6.75 21.43
CA GLY A 880 -33.82 7.37 22.33
C GLY A 880 -34.50 8.60 21.72
N LYS A 881 -35.37 9.22 22.52
CA LYS A 881 -36.04 10.48 22.19
C LYS A 881 -35.02 11.56 21.86
N ALA A 882 -35.22 12.32 20.78
CA ALA A 882 -34.42 13.50 20.46
C ALA A 882 -35.27 14.63 19.88
N SER A 883 -34.97 15.87 20.27
CA SER A 883 -35.74 17.06 19.89
C SER A 883 -35.07 17.93 18.84
N SER A 884 -33.74 17.86 18.68
CA SER A 884 -33.01 18.70 17.72
C SER A 884 -33.01 18.08 16.31
N PRO A 885 -33.20 18.87 15.23
CA PRO A 885 -33.22 18.35 13.86
C PRO A 885 -31.95 17.57 13.47
N ALA A 886 -30.79 18.03 13.95
CA ALA A 886 -29.51 17.36 13.71
C ALA A 886 -29.46 15.97 14.39
N ALA A 887 -29.91 15.86 15.64
CA ALA A 887 -29.95 14.59 16.36
C ALA A 887 -30.99 13.63 15.75
N ILE A 888 -32.17 14.14 15.38
CA ILE A 888 -33.23 13.37 14.71
C ILE A 888 -32.72 12.78 13.40
N ASN A 889 -32.07 13.58 12.55
CA ASN A 889 -31.50 13.11 11.28
C ASN A 889 -30.46 12.00 11.48
N ILE A 890 -29.59 12.15 12.48
CA ILE A 890 -28.57 11.15 12.79
C ILE A 890 -29.22 9.86 13.29
N ILE A 891 -30.16 9.94 14.22
CA ILE A 891 -30.88 8.78 14.74
C ILE A 891 -31.65 8.06 13.61
N ASN A 892 -32.39 8.80 12.80
CA ASN A 892 -33.15 8.25 11.66
C ASN A 892 -32.24 7.61 10.61
N SER A 893 -31.05 8.15 10.35
CA SER A 893 -30.09 7.55 9.42
C SER A 893 -29.60 6.16 9.83
N ARG A 894 -29.77 5.79 11.10
CA ARG A 894 -29.37 4.48 11.66
C ARG A 894 -30.53 3.50 11.79
N ARG A 895 -31.77 3.96 11.57
CA ARG A 895 -32.96 3.13 11.48
C ARG A 895 -33.11 2.61 10.05
N LYS A 896 -33.69 1.42 9.85
CA LYS A 896 -34.15 1.00 8.52
C LYS A 896 -35.51 1.64 8.22
N PRO A 897 -35.81 2.05 6.98
CA PRO A 897 -37.15 2.47 6.61
C PRO A 897 -38.10 1.27 6.75
N HIS A 898 -38.96 1.29 7.77
CA HIS A 898 -40.00 0.28 7.97
C HIS A 898 -41.36 0.79 7.50
N LYS A 899 -42.19 -0.13 6.98
CA LYS A 899 -43.53 0.14 6.39
C LYS A 899 -44.58 0.57 7.42
N ARG A 900 -44.30 0.47 8.72
CA ARG A 900 -45.19 0.88 9.81
C ARG A 900 -44.38 1.78 10.74
N ASP A 901 -44.83 3.01 10.87
CA ASP A 901 -44.14 4.11 11.53
C ASP A 901 -44.25 3.95 13.05
N ASN A 902 -43.43 3.07 13.63
CA ASN A 902 -43.44 2.79 15.07
C ASN A 902 -42.75 3.92 15.84
N GLY A 903 -43.38 5.09 15.88
CA GLY A 903 -42.97 6.25 16.69
C GLY A 903 -42.03 7.21 15.97
N ASP A 904 -42.47 8.46 15.89
CA ASP A 904 -41.64 9.62 15.53
C ASP A 904 -40.62 9.83 16.66
N ILE A 905 -39.31 9.81 16.36
CA ILE A 905 -38.21 9.97 17.34
C ILE A 905 -38.43 11.16 18.33
N PRO A 906 -39.00 12.31 17.92
CA PRO A 906 -39.34 13.41 18.82
C PRO A 906 -40.45 13.09 19.83
N ARG A 907 -41.33 12.14 19.52
CA ARG A 907 -42.51 11.76 20.32
C ARG A 907 -42.29 10.52 21.19
N LEU A 908 -41.11 9.89 21.13
CA LEU A 908 -40.76 8.78 22.01
C LEU A 908 -40.88 9.20 23.50
N PRO A 909 -41.59 8.45 24.35
CA PRO A 909 -41.60 8.67 25.80
C PRO A 909 -40.21 8.51 26.41
N GLY A 910 -39.94 9.22 27.52
CA GLY A 910 -38.71 9.02 28.28
C GLY A 910 -38.59 7.56 28.77
N GLY A 911 -37.41 6.96 28.62
CA GLY A 911 -37.16 5.57 28.96
C GLY A 911 -37.56 4.55 27.88
N LYS A 912 -38.18 4.96 26.75
CA LYS A 912 -38.34 4.09 25.57
C LYS A 912 -37.16 4.24 24.63
N PHE A 913 -36.62 3.10 24.17
CA PHE A 913 -35.51 3.06 23.22
C PHE A 913 -35.79 2.07 22.08
N HIS A 914 -35.33 2.41 20.89
CA HIS A 914 -35.17 1.46 19.79
C HIS A 914 -33.77 0.85 19.87
N PHE A 915 -33.69 -0.45 20.03
CA PHE A 915 -32.46 -1.21 19.87
C PHE A 915 -32.29 -1.63 18.41
N VAL A 916 -31.12 -1.40 17.83
CA VAL A 916 -30.72 -1.89 16.51
C VAL A 916 -29.44 -2.69 16.66
N GLY A 917 -29.50 -4.00 16.41
CA GLY A 917 -28.39 -4.93 16.54
C GLY A 917 -27.85 -5.46 15.20
N PRO A 918 -26.75 -6.24 15.24
CA PRO A 918 -26.18 -6.91 14.08
C PRO A 918 -27.22 -7.82 13.40
N GLY A 919 -27.11 -8.00 12.08
CA GLY A 919 -28.03 -8.87 11.33
C GLY A 919 -29.43 -8.29 11.13
N GLY A 920 -29.68 -7.05 11.57
CA GLY A 920 -30.98 -6.39 11.41
C GLY A 920 -31.99 -6.69 12.51
N MET A 921 -31.53 -7.14 13.68
CA MET A 921 -32.35 -7.22 14.89
C MET A 921 -32.81 -5.82 15.30
N GLU A 922 -34.11 -5.63 15.50
CA GLU A 922 -34.66 -4.35 15.94
C GLU A 922 -35.75 -4.61 17.00
N TYR A 923 -35.63 -3.96 18.16
CA TYR A 923 -36.58 -4.08 19.26
C TYR A 923 -36.95 -2.71 19.81
N VAL A 924 -38.18 -2.54 20.28
CA VAL A 924 -38.60 -1.37 21.07
C VAL A 924 -38.86 -1.83 22.49
N PHE A 925 -38.20 -1.20 23.45
CA PHE A 925 -38.32 -1.57 24.86
C PHE A 925 -38.40 -0.34 25.76
N GLN A 926 -38.99 -0.55 26.94
CA GLN A 926 -39.01 0.38 28.05
C GLN A 926 -37.96 -0.03 29.09
N VAL A 927 -37.09 0.90 29.46
CA VAL A 927 -36.14 0.75 30.56
C VAL A 927 -36.90 0.68 31.89
N ARG A 928 -36.56 -0.28 32.74
CA ARG A 928 -37.15 -0.49 34.07
C ARG A 928 -36.57 0.43 35.14
#